data_AF-A0A830D192-F1
#
_entry.id   AF-A0A830D192-F1
#
_cell.length_a   1.000
_cell.length_b   1.000
_cell.length_c   1.000
_cell.angle_alpha   90.00
_cell.angle_beta   90.00
_cell.angle_gamma   90.00
#
_symmetry.space_group_name_H-M   'P 1'
#
loop_
_entity.id
_entity.type
_entity.pdbx_description
1 polymer ?
#
loop_
_entity_poly.entity_id
_entity_poly.type
_entity_poly.pdbx_seq_one_letter_code
_entity_poly.pdbx_strand_id
1 'polypeptide(L)'
;MTMMTPPQPLDHQEDEEMLVPHSDIVEGPQPLVEGPQPMEAENAGTVENQVSDEPQPSRFTWTIENFSRLNVKKLYSDAFTVGGYKWRVLIFPKGNNVEYLSMYLDVADSATLPYGWNRYAQFSLAVVNQMHNKLTMKKDTQHQFNQRESDWGFTSFMPLCDLYDPNKGYLMSDTCVIQADVAVRKVIDYWTYDSKKETGYVGLKNQGATCYMNSLLQTLYHIPYFRKAVYHMPTTENDNPTGSIPLALQSLFYKLQYHDTSVATKELTKSFGWDTYDSFMQHDVQELNRVLCEKLEDKMKGTVVEGTIQKLFEGHHMNYIECINVDFKSTRKESFYDLQLDVKGCKDVYASFDKYVEVERLEGDNKYHAEEHGLQDAKKGVLFMDFPPVLQLQLKRFEYDFMRDTMVKINDRYEFPLELDLDRDNGKYLSPDADRSIRNLYMLHSVLVHSGGVHGGHYYAFIRPTLSEQWYKFDDERVTKEDVKRALEEQYGGEEEVLPQTNPGYNNTPFKFTKYSNAYMLVYIRVSDKDKIICDVDEKDIAEHLRIRLKKEQEEKEDKRRYKAQAHLYTIIKVARDEDLREQIGKDVYFDLVDHDKVRNFRIQKQTPFNQFKEEVAKEFGIPVQFQRFWIWAKRQNHTYRPNRPLTPQEEAQTDVTEPDI
;
A
#
# COMPACT_ATOMS: atom_id res chain seq x y z
N MET A 1 31.51 57.80 -21.57
CA MET A 1 30.31 57.48 -20.76
C MET A 1 30.20 55.98 -20.72
N THR A 2 30.68 55.40 -19.63
CA THR A 2 30.83 53.95 -19.46
C THR A 2 29.96 53.60 -18.27
N MET A 3 28.77 53.06 -18.52
CA MET A 3 27.87 52.63 -17.45
C MET A 3 28.17 51.17 -17.11
N MET A 4 28.63 50.95 -15.89
CA MET A 4 28.73 49.65 -15.25
C MET A 4 27.37 49.27 -14.65
N THR A 5 26.92 48.07 -14.97
CA THR A 5 25.75 47.37 -14.42
C THR A 5 26.05 46.82 -13.02
N PRO A 6 25.12 46.92 -12.04
CA PRO A 6 25.27 46.31 -10.72
C PRO A 6 24.86 44.81 -10.71
N PRO A 7 25.31 44.00 -9.71
CA PRO A 7 25.07 42.56 -9.67
C PRO A 7 23.68 42.18 -9.10
N GLN A 8 23.16 41.04 -9.58
CA GLN A 8 21.91 40.40 -9.14
C GLN A 8 22.04 39.72 -7.77
N PRO A 9 20.96 39.67 -6.96
CA PRO A 9 20.92 38.96 -5.68
C PRO A 9 20.71 37.44 -5.86
N LEU A 10 21.30 36.67 -4.94
CA LEU A 10 21.17 35.22 -4.79
C LEU A 10 19.79 34.86 -4.21
N ASP A 11 19.02 34.06 -4.94
CA ASP A 11 17.77 33.47 -4.46
C ASP A 11 18.07 32.31 -3.49
N HIS A 12 17.73 32.51 -2.22
CA HIS A 12 17.46 31.44 -1.28
C HIS A 12 15.96 31.12 -1.36
N GLN A 13 15.59 30.02 -2.01
CA GLN A 13 14.23 29.47 -1.94
C GLN A 13 14.16 28.44 -0.82
N GLU A 14 13.44 28.80 0.23
CA GLU A 14 13.01 27.91 1.31
C GLU A 14 11.87 26.99 0.82
N ASP A 15 11.97 25.70 1.17
CA ASP A 15 10.97 24.68 0.89
C ASP A 15 9.67 24.96 1.66
N GLU A 16 8.63 25.49 1.00
CA GLU A 16 7.26 25.50 1.51
C GLU A 16 6.60 24.13 1.29
N GLU A 17 6.46 23.35 2.36
CA GLU A 17 5.56 22.18 2.41
C GLU A 17 4.10 22.68 2.44
N MET A 18 3.33 22.37 1.39
CA MET A 18 1.89 22.65 1.33
C MET A 18 1.12 21.80 2.36
N LEU A 19 0.52 22.47 3.33
CA LEU A 19 -0.39 21.93 4.34
C LEU A 19 -1.76 21.59 3.72
N VAL A 20 -2.16 20.32 3.79
CA VAL A 20 -3.56 19.88 3.63
C VAL A 20 -4.19 19.85 5.04
N PRO A 21 -5.41 20.37 5.26
CA PRO A 21 -5.92 20.65 6.60
C PRO A 21 -6.31 19.37 7.36
N HIS A 22 -5.69 19.15 8.52
CA HIS A 22 -6.15 18.19 9.52
C HIS A 22 -7.10 18.88 10.50
N SER A 23 -8.19 18.20 10.84
CA SER A 23 -9.16 18.60 11.86
C SER A 23 -8.71 18.09 13.23
N ASP A 24 -8.71 19.00 14.21
CA ASP A 24 -8.20 18.80 15.57
C ASP A 24 -9.07 17.85 16.40
N ILE A 25 -8.49 16.78 16.95
CA ILE A 25 -8.98 16.13 18.18
C ILE A 25 -7.77 15.82 19.07
N VAL A 26 -7.87 16.28 20.32
CA VAL A 26 -6.87 16.26 21.39
C VAL A 26 -6.81 14.88 22.05
N GLU A 27 -5.64 14.22 22.01
CA GLU A 27 -5.34 13.03 22.82
C GLU A 27 -4.63 13.43 24.13
N GLY A 28 -5.19 12.99 25.27
CA GLY A 28 -4.60 13.16 26.60
C GLY A 28 -3.55 12.08 26.93
N PRO A 29 -2.75 12.28 28.00
CA PRO A 29 -1.56 11.47 28.27
C PRO A 29 -1.87 10.09 28.87
N GLN A 30 -1.27 9.03 28.32
CA GLN A 30 -1.19 7.71 28.95
C GLN A 30 0.04 7.61 29.87
N PRO A 31 -0.06 6.96 31.05
CA PRO A 31 1.02 6.87 32.02
C PRO A 31 2.09 5.82 31.67
N LEU A 32 3.34 6.17 31.97
CA LEU A 32 4.53 5.32 31.95
C LEU A 32 4.41 4.13 32.91
N VAL A 33 4.61 2.91 32.40
CA VAL A 33 4.87 1.72 33.22
C VAL A 33 6.29 1.22 32.89
N GLU A 34 7.13 1.19 33.92
CA GLU A 34 8.51 0.73 33.88
C GLU A 34 8.60 -0.74 33.44
N GLY A 35 9.50 -1.03 32.50
CA GLY A 35 9.81 -2.39 32.07
C GLY A 35 10.78 -3.11 33.00
N PRO A 36 10.77 -4.46 33.09
CA PRO A 36 11.86 -5.20 33.69
C PRO A 36 12.97 -5.49 32.67
N GLN A 37 14.22 -5.32 33.12
CA GLN A 37 15.48 -5.67 32.44
C GLN A 37 15.73 -7.20 32.40
N PRO A 38 16.67 -7.68 31.56
CA PRO A 38 16.68 -9.03 31.00
C PRO A 38 17.39 -10.07 31.88
N MET A 39 16.95 -11.33 31.80
CA MET A 39 17.70 -12.49 32.27
C MET A 39 18.07 -13.41 31.10
N GLU A 40 19.30 -13.91 31.16
CA GLU A 40 20.02 -14.69 30.16
C GLU A 40 19.44 -16.07 29.88
N ALA A 41 19.80 -16.60 28.71
CA ALA A 41 19.28 -17.77 28.04
C ALA A 41 19.70 -19.12 28.65
N GLU A 42 18.83 -20.12 28.55
CA GLU A 42 19.22 -21.52 28.38
C GLU A 42 18.30 -22.24 27.37
N ASN A 43 18.94 -22.93 26.43
CA ASN A 43 18.35 -23.74 25.37
C ASN A 43 17.80 -25.08 25.89
N ALA A 44 16.60 -25.45 25.47
CA ALA A 44 16.24 -26.86 25.22
C ALA A 44 15.04 -26.92 24.27
N GLY A 45 15.25 -27.54 23.11
CA GLY A 45 14.25 -27.63 22.05
C GLY A 45 13.16 -28.66 22.31
N THR A 46 11.97 -28.36 21.82
CA THR A 46 10.98 -29.33 21.36
C THR A 46 10.15 -28.69 20.26
N VAL A 47 10.06 -29.40 19.14
CA VAL A 47 9.31 -29.05 17.93
C VAL A 47 7.82 -29.00 18.27
N GLU A 48 7.24 -27.81 18.33
CA GLU A 48 5.78 -27.63 18.34
C GLU A 48 5.30 -27.32 16.93
N ASN A 49 4.40 -28.17 16.44
CA ASN A 49 3.67 -28.03 15.18
C ASN A 49 3.00 -26.65 15.11
N GLN A 50 3.38 -25.84 14.12
CA GLN A 50 2.70 -24.58 13.81
C GLN A 50 1.26 -24.87 13.39
N VAL A 51 0.33 -24.55 14.29
CA VAL A 51 -1.11 -24.49 14.01
C VAL A 51 -1.34 -23.33 13.05
N SER A 52 -2.05 -23.60 11.96
CA SER A 52 -2.52 -22.64 10.95
C SER A 52 -3.12 -21.37 11.59
N ASP A 53 -2.63 -20.21 11.20
CA ASP A 53 -3.11 -18.87 11.62
C ASP A 53 -4.41 -18.45 10.89
N GLU A 54 -5.30 -19.42 10.63
CA GLU A 54 -6.67 -19.10 10.24
C GLU A 54 -7.43 -18.67 11.50
N PRO A 55 -8.15 -17.53 11.50
CA PRO A 55 -8.99 -17.16 12.62
C PRO A 55 -10.10 -18.22 12.76
N GLN A 56 -9.91 -19.15 13.71
CA GLN A 56 -10.89 -20.20 13.93
C GLN A 56 -12.23 -19.57 14.36
N PRO A 57 -13.33 -19.84 13.64
CA PRO A 57 -14.63 -19.33 14.01
C PRO A 57 -15.04 -19.91 15.38
N SER A 58 -15.35 -19.04 16.32
CA SER A 58 -15.90 -19.42 17.62
C SER A 58 -17.42 -19.50 17.52
N ARG A 59 -17.99 -20.63 17.95
CA ARG A 59 -19.44 -20.87 17.91
C ARG A 59 -20.09 -20.50 19.24
N PHE A 60 -21.05 -19.59 19.17
CA PHE A 60 -21.97 -19.25 20.25
C PHE A 60 -23.34 -19.88 19.98
N THR A 61 -24.01 -20.38 21.02
CA THR A 61 -25.36 -20.96 20.93
C THR A 61 -26.26 -20.32 21.98
N TRP A 62 -27.43 -19.86 21.56
CA TRP A 62 -28.42 -19.19 22.39
C TRP A 62 -29.76 -19.92 22.30
N THR A 63 -30.25 -20.40 23.44
CA THR A 63 -31.54 -21.09 23.54
C THR A 63 -32.56 -20.14 24.15
N ILE A 64 -33.70 -19.97 23.47
CA ILE A 64 -34.77 -19.05 23.87
C ILE A 64 -36.02 -19.88 24.15
N GLU A 65 -36.39 -19.95 25.42
CA GLU A 65 -37.61 -20.61 25.88
C GLU A 65 -38.82 -19.68 25.79
N ASN A 66 -40.01 -20.26 25.72
CA ASN A 66 -41.29 -19.54 25.62
C ASN A 66 -41.35 -18.53 24.46
N PHE A 67 -40.75 -18.88 23.31
CA PHE A 67 -40.51 -17.95 22.20
C PHE A 67 -41.80 -17.34 21.64
N SER A 68 -42.87 -18.13 21.50
CA SER A 68 -44.17 -17.67 21.02
C SER A 68 -44.83 -16.63 21.93
N ARG A 69 -44.46 -16.59 23.21
CA ARG A 69 -45.01 -15.68 24.22
C ARG A 69 -44.22 -14.37 24.33
N LEU A 70 -43.14 -14.22 23.57
CA LEU A 70 -42.32 -12.99 23.60
C LEU A 70 -43.10 -11.82 23.01
N ASN A 71 -43.40 -10.83 23.86
CA ASN A 71 -44.07 -9.58 23.47
C ASN A 71 -43.10 -8.38 23.38
N VAL A 72 -41.80 -8.64 23.30
CA VAL A 72 -40.76 -7.61 23.19
C VAL A 72 -40.46 -7.28 21.73
N LYS A 73 -40.15 -6.00 21.44
CA LYS A 73 -39.76 -5.56 20.09
C LYS A 73 -38.41 -6.14 19.66
N LYS A 74 -37.45 -6.15 20.58
CA LYS A 74 -36.10 -6.69 20.36
C LYS A 74 -35.62 -7.45 21.59
N LEU A 75 -34.75 -8.43 21.39
CA LEU A 75 -34.15 -9.25 22.43
C LEU A 75 -32.64 -9.39 22.16
N TYR A 76 -31.84 -9.32 23.21
CA TYR A 76 -30.39 -9.50 23.16
C TYR A 76 -30.01 -10.80 23.86
N SER A 77 -29.03 -11.52 23.32
CA SER A 77 -28.37 -12.62 24.02
C SER A 77 -27.41 -12.11 25.09
N ASP A 78 -26.91 -13.04 25.91
CA ASP A 78 -25.72 -12.79 26.71
C ASP A 78 -24.52 -12.42 25.81
N ALA A 79 -23.61 -11.62 26.37
CA ALA A 79 -22.39 -11.24 25.68
C ALA A 79 -21.37 -12.39 25.70
N PHE A 80 -20.71 -12.62 24.58
CA PHE A 80 -19.66 -13.62 24.42
C PHE A 80 -18.41 -12.99 23.78
N THR A 81 -17.23 -13.53 24.07
CA THR A 81 -15.96 -12.94 23.65
C THR A 81 -15.34 -13.76 22.53
N VAL A 82 -15.02 -13.11 21.41
CA VAL A 82 -14.32 -13.73 20.26
C VAL A 82 -13.26 -12.74 19.75
N GLY A 83 -12.03 -13.22 19.55
CA GLY A 83 -10.91 -12.39 19.10
C GLY A 83 -10.55 -11.24 20.05
N GLY A 84 -10.85 -11.37 21.35
CA GLY A 84 -10.63 -10.32 22.35
C GLY A 84 -11.75 -9.27 22.44
N TYR A 85 -12.80 -9.38 21.62
CA TYR A 85 -13.90 -8.42 21.58
C TYR A 85 -15.22 -9.03 22.05
N LYS A 86 -16.09 -8.19 22.64
CA LYS A 86 -17.40 -8.61 23.16
C LYS A 86 -18.49 -8.46 22.10
N TRP A 87 -19.16 -9.56 21.80
CA TRP A 87 -20.25 -9.68 20.84
C TRP A 87 -21.53 -10.12 21.54
N ARG A 88 -22.68 -9.86 20.93
CA ARG A 88 -23.97 -10.42 21.33
C ARG A 88 -24.88 -10.58 20.11
N VAL A 89 -25.85 -11.47 20.18
CA VAL A 89 -26.87 -11.62 19.14
C VAL A 89 -28.07 -10.74 19.48
N LEU A 90 -28.58 -10.02 18.49
CA LEU A 90 -29.77 -9.19 18.56
C LEU A 90 -30.84 -9.78 17.64
N ILE A 91 -32.03 -10.03 18.16
CA ILE A 91 -33.18 -10.47 17.35
C ILE A 91 -34.39 -9.56 17.50
N PHE A 92 -35.22 -9.54 16.46
CA PHE A 92 -36.58 -9.03 16.48
C PHE A 92 -37.53 -10.22 16.25
N PRO A 93 -38.08 -10.85 17.31
CA PRO A 93 -38.84 -12.09 17.21
C PRO A 93 -40.10 -12.01 16.35
N LYS A 94 -40.70 -10.82 16.26
CA LYS A 94 -41.86 -10.50 15.40
C LYS A 94 -41.49 -9.66 14.17
N GLY A 95 -40.19 -9.52 13.93
CA GLY A 95 -39.59 -8.77 12.82
C GLY A 95 -39.38 -7.28 13.08
N ASN A 96 -38.44 -6.72 12.31
CA ASN A 96 -38.09 -5.31 12.32
C ASN A 96 -38.80 -4.59 11.18
N ASN A 97 -40.09 -4.28 11.36
CA ASN A 97 -40.99 -3.73 10.34
C ASN A 97 -41.20 -4.65 9.11
N VAL A 98 -40.97 -5.96 9.27
CA VAL A 98 -41.17 -6.99 8.24
C VAL A 98 -41.76 -8.26 8.89
N GLU A 99 -42.43 -9.13 8.12
CA GLU A 99 -43.00 -10.41 8.61
C GLU A 99 -41.98 -11.56 8.65
N TYR A 100 -40.73 -11.23 9.00
CA TYR A 100 -39.62 -12.16 9.07
C TYR A 100 -38.97 -12.03 10.45
N LEU A 101 -38.43 -13.12 10.99
CA LEU A 101 -37.45 -13.04 12.06
C LEU A 101 -36.28 -12.20 11.56
N SER A 102 -35.92 -11.14 12.28
CA SER A 102 -34.72 -10.34 12.00
C SER A 102 -33.64 -10.69 13.00
N MET A 103 -32.41 -10.84 12.55
CA MET A 103 -31.30 -11.29 13.38
C MET A 103 -29.98 -10.63 12.99
N TYR A 104 -29.27 -10.11 13.98
CA TYR A 104 -28.06 -9.31 13.83
C TYR A 104 -27.00 -9.76 14.84
N LEU A 105 -25.74 -9.58 14.47
CA LEU A 105 -24.61 -9.59 15.40
C LEU A 105 -24.35 -8.15 15.83
N ASP A 106 -24.17 -7.92 17.13
CA ASP A 106 -23.97 -6.58 17.72
C ASP A 106 -22.73 -6.57 18.60
N VAL A 107 -22.05 -5.42 18.63
CA VAL A 107 -20.91 -5.16 19.51
C VAL A 107 -21.44 -4.79 20.90
N ALA A 108 -21.29 -5.71 21.85
CA ALA A 108 -21.99 -5.62 23.14
C ALA A 108 -21.58 -4.40 23.99
N ASP A 109 -20.34 -3.95 23.84
CA ASP A 109 -19.72 -2.83 24.55
C ASP A 109 -19.63 -1.54 23.73
N SER A 110 -20.33 -1.46 22.59
CA SER A 110 -20.23 -0.35 21.61
C SER A 110 -20.38 1.05 22.21
N ALA A 111 -21.25 1.21 23.22
CA ALA A 111 -21.49 2.47 23.91
C ALA A 111 -20.34 2.94 24.82
N THR A 112 -19.44 2.04 25.21
CA THR A 112 -18.30 2.31 26.11
C THR A 112 -16.96 2.37 25.40
N LEU A 113 -16.94 2.13 24.08
CA LEU A 113 -15.70 2.14 23.29
C LEU A 113 -15.28 3.57 22.92
N PRO A 114 -13.95 3.82 22.81
CA PRO A 114 -13.42 5.12 22.44
C PRO A 114 -13.87 5.55 21.04
N TYR A 115 -13.93 6.85 20.80
CA TYR A 115 -14.29 7.39 19.50
C TYR A 115 -13.36 6.87 18.38
N GLY A 116 -13.94 6.49 17.24
CA GLY A 116 -13.17 5.97 16.09
C GLY A 116 -12.89 4.47 16.09
N TRP A 117 -13.41 3.70 17.06
CA TRP A 117 -13.23 2.24 17.08
C TRP A 117 -13.80 1.56 15.82
N ASN A 118 -13.12 0.52 15.36
CA ASN A 118 -13.62 -0.37 14.32
C ASN A 118 -13.27 -1.85 14.64
N ARG A 119 -14.09 -2.78 14.16
CA ARG A 119 -13.87 -4.23 14.31
C ARG A 119 -14.36 -4.95 13.06
N TYR A 120 -13.53 -5.80 12.47
CA TYR A 120 -13.91 -6.59 11.30
C TYR A 120 -14.17 -8.03 11.72
N ALA A 121 -15.35 -8.53 11.41
CA ALA A 121 -15.70 -9.92 11.65
C ALA A 121 -16.37 -10.54 10.44
N GLN A 122 -15.97 -11.77 10.14
CA GLN A 122 -16.73 -12.69 9.30
C GLN A 122 -17.57 -13.56 10.23
N PHE A 123 -18.86 -13.66 9.99
CA PHE A 123 -19.75 -14.38 10.88
C PHE A 123 -20.92 -15.00 10.16
N SER A 124 -21.52 -15.98 10.82
CA SER A 124 -22.71 -16.66 10.33
C SER A 124 -23.74 -16.75 11.44
N LEU A 125 -25.01 -16.54 11.09
CA LEU A 125 -26.13 -16.62 12.01
C LEU A 125 -27.06 -17.73 11.53
N ALA A 126 -27.55 -18.56 12.45
CA ALA A 126 -28.36 -19.72 12.14
C ALA A 126 -29.51 -19.91 13.13
N VAL A 127 -30.65 -20.39 12.60
CA VAL A 127 -31.75 -20.95 13.40
C VAL A 127 -31.71 -22.46 13.23
N VAL A 128 -31.42 -23.16 14.32
CA VAL A 128 -31.19 -24.61 14.32
C VAL A 128 -32.50 -25.34 14.11
N ASN A 129 -32.51 -26.27 13.16
CA ASN A 129 -33.61 -27.21 13.01
C ASN A 129 -33.42 -28.36 14.00
N GLN A 130 -34.30 -28.45 14.99
CA GLN A 130 -34.19 -29.37 16.11
C GLN A 130 -34.63 -30.82 15.75
N MET A 131 -35.28 -31.01 14.60
CA MET A 131 -35.63 -32.34 14.08
C MET A 131 -34.55 -32.91 13.15
N HIS A 132 -33.99 -32.06 12.28
CA HIS A 132 -33.01 -32.46 11.28
C HIS A 132 -31.92 -31.39 11.14
N ASN A 133 -30.76 -31.60 11.77
CA ASN A 133 -29.65 -30.65 11.75
C ASN A 133 -29.24 -30.15 10.35
N LYS A 134 -29.37 -30.99 9.30
CA LYS A 134 -29.07 -30.63 7.90
C LYS A 134 -30.02 -29.56 7.32
N LEU A 135 -31.19 -29.36 7.90
CA LEU A 135 -32.18 -28.35 7.50
C LEU A 135 -32.05 -27.04 8.30
N THR A 136 -30.99 -26.90 9.12
CA THR A 136 -30.66 -25.66 9.82
C THR A 136 -30.53 -24.52 8.82
N MET A 137 -31.27 -23.44 9.04
CA MET A 137 -31.19 -22.26 8.19
C MET A 137 -30.03 -21.41 8.68
N LYS A 138 -29.02 -21.23 7.83
CA LYS A 138 -27.79 -20.48 8.11
C LYS A 138 -27.59 -19.41 7.05
N LYS A 139 -27.14 -18.21 7.45
CA LYS A 139 -26.69 -17.16 6.54
C LYS A 139 -25.33 -16.63 6.99
N ASP A 140 -24.43 -16.42 6.03
CA ASP A 140 -23.06 -15.96 6.25
C ASP A 140 -22.91 -14.52 5.75
N THR A 141 -22.09 -13.72 6.44
CA THR A 141 -21.75 -12.36 6.04
C THR A 141 -20.42 -11.94 6.67
N GLN A 142 -19.91 -10.79 6.25
CA GLN A 142 -18.77 -10.11 6.88
C GLN A 142 -19.09 -8.63 6.99
N HIS A 143 -18.55 -7.97 8.02
CA HIS A 143 -18.80 -6.55 8.22
C HIS A 143 -17.70 -5.88 9.06
N GLN A 144 -17.53 -4.58 8.84
CA GLN A 144 -16.68 -3.71 9.65
C GLN A 144 -17.55 -2.86 10.60
N PHE A 145 -17.70 -3.34 11.82
CA PHE A 145 -18.45 -2.70 12.88
C PHE A 145 -17.74 -1.43 13.35
N ASN A 146 -18.53 -0.39 13.62
CA ASN A 146 -18.04 0.90 14.10
C ASN A 146 -19.12 1.60 14.94
N GLN A 147 -18.86 2.83 15.40
CA GLN A 147 -19.82 3.56 16.25
C GLN A 147 -21.18 3.83 15.59
N ARG A 148 -21.22 4.02 14.26
CA ARG A 148 -22.46 4.25 13.51
C ARG A 148 -23.18 2.95 13.17
N GLU A 149 -22.40 1.91 12.87
CA GLU A 149 -22.86 0.58 12.47
C GLU A 149 -22.35 -0.45 13.48
N SER A 150 -22.89 -0.38 14.70
CA SER A 150 -22.49 -1.27 15.80
C SER A 150 -23.10 -2.67 15.70
N ASP A 151 -24.14 -2.82 14.89
CA ASP A 151 -24.81 -4.07 14.58
C ASP A 151 -24.95 -4.30 13.07
N TRP A 152 -24.90 -5.56 12.67
CA TRP A 152 -25.04 -5.97 11.27
C TRP A 152 -25.64 -7.37 11.15
N GLY A 153 -26.45 -7.60 10.12
CA GLY A 153 -27.12 -8.87 9.91
C GLY A 153 -28.27 -8.79 8.92
N PHE A 154 -29.36 -9.51 9.22
CA PHE A 154 -30.42 -9.80 8.26
C PHE A 154 -31.78 -9.36 8.79
N THR A 155 -32.34 -8.31 8.19
CA THR A 155 -33.71 -7.86 8.47
C THR A 155 -34.74 -8.92 8.08
N SER A 156 -34.52 -9.62 6.96
CA SER A 156 -35.34 -10.75 6.53
C SER A 156 -34.57 -12.06 6.64
N PHE A 157 -34.38 -12.56 7.87
CA PHE A 157 -33.62 -13.79 8.11
C PHE A 157 -34.45 -15.03 7.72
N MET A 158 -35.58 -15.25 8.39
CA MET A 158 -36.48 -16.40 8.19
C MET A 158 -37.94 -15.93 8.20
N PRO A 159 -38.81 -16.39 7.29
CA PRO A 159 -40.25 -16.09 7.34
C PRO A 159 -40.85 -16.55 8.67
N LEU A 160 -41.67 -15.72 9.31
CA LEU A 160 -42.29 -16.12 10.60
C LEU A 160 -43.23 -17.31 10.43
N CYS A 161 -43.93 -17.42 9.29
CA CYS A 161 -44.77 -18.58 8.99
C CYS A 161 -43.99 -19.90 9.00
N ASP A 162 -42.73 -19.89 8.55
CA ASP A 162 -41.87 -21.06 8.52
C ASP A 162 -41.28 -21.38 9.89
N LEU A 163 -40.93 -20.35 10.66
CA LEU A 163 -40.41 -20.48 12.03
C LEU A 163 -41.45 -21.11 12.97
N TYR A 164 -42.72 -20.70 12.84
CA TYR A 164 -43.82 -21.16 13.68
C TYR A 164 -44.53 -22.42 13.18
N ASP A 165 -44.17 -22.95 12.00
CA ASP A 165 -44.72 -24.21 11.49
C ASP A 165 -44.21 -25.41 12.32
N PRO A 166 -45.08 -26.12 13.07
CA PRO A 166 -44.65 -27.24 13.90
C PRO A 166 -44.03 -28.39 13.10
N ASN A 167 -44.32 -28.49 11.80
CA ASN A 167 -43.79 -29.55 10.93
C ASN A 167 -42.38 -29.26 10.43
N LYS A 168 -41.89 -28.01 10.56
CA LYS A 168 -40.58 -27.59 10.07
C LYS A 168 -39.48 -27.73 11.12
N GLY A 169 -39.80 -27.86 12.41
CA GLY A 169 -38.83 -28.24 13.46
C GLY A 169 -37.90 -27.12 13.95
N TYR A 170 -38.16 -25.86 13.62
CA TYR A 170 -37.37 -24.71 14.10
C TYR A 170 -37.78 -24.25 15.51
N LEU A 171 -39.07 -24.37 15.84
CA LEU A 171 -39.63 -24.10 17.16
C LEU A 171 -40.20 -25.40 17.75
N MET A 172 -39.51 -25.98 18.74
CA MET A 172 -39.91 -27.23 19.39
C MET A 172 -40.13 -26.98 20.87
N SER A 173 -41.25 -27.45 21.43
CA SER A 173 -41.61 -27.21 22.84
C SER A 173 -41.52 -25.73 23.22
N ASP A 174 -41.97 -24.84 22.32
CA ASP A 174 -41.87 -23.37 22.45
C ASP A 174 -40.44 -22.84 22.67
N THR A 175 -39.44 -23.60 22.22
CA THR A 175 -38.02 -23.29 22.38
C THR A 175 -37.38 -23.12 21.00
N CYS A 176 -36.67 -22.01 20.80
CA CYS A 176 -35.93 -21.68 19.59
C CYS A 176 -34.43 -21.65 19.89
N VAL A 177 -33.61 -22.26 19.04
CA VAL A 177 -32.16 -22.34 19.22
C VAL A 177 -31.47 -21.56 18.09
N ILE A 178 -30.70 -20.56 18.47
CA ILE A 178 -29.93 -19.70 17.57
C ILE A 178 -28.44 -20.02 17.74
N GLN A 179 -27.71 -20.04 16.62
CA GLN A 179 -26.26 -20.18 16.60
C GLN A 179 -25.61 -19.00 15.88
N ALA A 180 -24.47 -18.57 16.40
CA ALA A 180 -23.62 -17.56 15.78
C ALA A 180 -22.18 -18.09 15.71
N ASP A 181 -21.66 -18.33 14.52
CA ASP A 181 -20.22 -18.59 14.34
C ASP A 181 -19.54 -17.27 14.00
N VAL A 182 -18.59 -16.81 14.81
CA VAL A 182 -17.90 -15.53 14.62
C VAL A 182 -16.41 -15.78 14.48
N ALA A 183 -15.81 -15.27 13.40
CA ALA A 183 -14.38 -15.22 13.18
C ALA A 183 -13.96 -13.75 13.10
N VAL A 184 -13.27 -13.28 14.14
CA VAL A 184 -12.73 -11.92 14.14
C VAL A 184 -11.37 -11.94 13.45
N ARG A 185 -11.23 -11.13 12.41
CA ARG A 185 -9.89 -10.78 11.92
C ARG A 185 -9.42 -9.59 12.73
N LYS A 186 -8.19 -9.65 13.25
CA LYS A 186 -7.55 -8.44 13.80
C LYS A 186 -7.62 -7.37 12.70
N VAL A 187 -8.41 -6.33 12.93
CA VAL A 187 -8.26 -5.12 12.13
C VAL A 187 -6.90 -4.60 12.52
N ILE A 188 -5.97 -4.75 11.58
CA ILE A 188 -4.70 -4.08 11.66
C ILE A 188 -5.03 -2.59 11.76
N ASP A 189 -4.78 -2.02 12.94
CA ASP A 189 -4.99 -0.61 13.17
C ASP A 189 -4.13 0.17 12.17
N TYR A 190 -4.79 0.88 11.26
CA TYR A 190 -4.16 1.39 10.03
C TYR A 190 -3.01 2.36 10.33
N TRP A 191 -3.04 2.98 11.51
CA TRP A 191 -2.10 3.99 11.96
C TRP A 191 -0.91 3.45 12.75
N THR A 192 -1.01 2.24 13.34
CA THR A 192 0.04 1.66 14.19
C THR A 192 0.69 0.40 13.59
N TYR A 193 0.38 0.07 12.34
CA TYR A 193 0.93 -1.10 11.69
C TYR A 193 2.39 -0.89 11.29
N ASP A 194 3.28 -1.65 11.91
CA ASP A 194 4.70 -1.67 11.57
C ASP A 194 4.99 -2.79 10.56
N SER A 195 5.10 -2.43 9.29
CA SER A 195 5.42 -3.34 8.20
C SER A 195 6.70 -4.15 8.47
N LYS A 196 7.74 -3.53 9.03
CA LYS A 196 9.04 -4.17 9.28
C LYS A 196 8.88 -5.22 10.37
N LYS A 197 8.19 -4.90 11.46
CA LYS A 197 7.99 -5.82 12.59
C LYS A 197 7.14 -7.04 12.20
N GLU A 198 6.09 -6.83 11.42
CA GLU A 198 5.12 -7.90 11.09
C GLU A 198 5.59 -8.79 9.93
N THR A 199 6.38 -8.24 8.99
CA THR A 199 6.77 -8.94 7.75
C THR A 199 8.27 -9.10 7.54
N GLY A 200 9.10 -8.30 8.22
CA GLY A 200 10.54 -8.17 7.96
C GLY A 200 10.90 -7.18 6.84
N TYR A 201 9.90 -6.65 6.13
CA TYR A 201 10.07 -5.79 4.95
C TYR A 201 9.44 -4.41 5.17
N VAL A 202 9.97 -3.39 4.48
CA VAL A 202 9.44 -2.02 4.49
C VAL A 202 8.86 -1.62 3.15
N GLY A 203 7.83 -0.79 3.22
CA GLY A 203 7.17 -0.22 2.06
C GLY A 203 7.85 1.02 1.48
N LEU A 204 7.31 1.52 0.38
CA LEU A 204 7.70 2.78 -0.26
C LEU A 204 6.61 3.84 -0.08
N LYS A 205 7.01 5.08 0.25
CA LYS A 205 6.04 6.18 0.37
C LYS A 205 5.44 6.53 -0.98
N ASN A 206 4.12 6.57 -1.03
CA ASN A 206 3.41 7.07 -2.20
C ASN A 206 3.50 8.60 -2.24
N GLN A 207 4.00 9.15 -3.35
CA GLN A 207 4.12 10.59 -3.57
C GLN A 207 3.02 11.13 -4.49
N GLY A 208 1.84 10.49 -4.48
CA GLY A 208 0.70 10.85 -5.31
C GLY A 208 0.40 9.77 -6.35
N ALA A 209 1.04 9.85 -7.52
CA ALA A 209 0.82 8.90 -8.60
C ALA A 209 2.00 7.92 -8.82
N THR A 210 2.92 7.80 -7.86
CA THR A 210 4.14 6.98 -8.02
C THR A 210 3.95 5.50 -7.71
N CYS A 211 2.73 5.04 -7.43
CA CYS A 211 2.46 3.67 -7.00
C CYS A 211 2.87 2.62 -8.06
N TYR A 212 2.74 2.93 -9.35
CA TYR A 212 3.20 2.05 -10.43
C TYR A 212 4.72 1.85 -10.38
N MET A 213 5.48 2.93 -10.16
CA MET A 213 6.94 2.87 -9.96
C MET A 213 7.29 2.12 -8.67
N ASN A 214 6.59 2.37 -7.57
CA ASN A 214 6.83 1.70 -6.29
C ASN A 214 6.69 0.18 -6.42
N SER A 215 5.64 -0.30 -7.10
CA SER A 215 5.40 -1.73 -7.35
C SER A 215 6.54 -2.38 -8.17
N LEU A 216 7.06 -1.68 -9.18
CA LEU A 216 8.19 -2.12 -9.98
C LEU A 216 9.51 -2.13 -9.18
N LEU A 217 9.78 -1.07 -8.42
CA LEU A 217 10.99 -0.96 -7.59
C LEU A 217 11.04 -2.04 -6.51
N GLN A 218 9.91 -2.34 -5.87
CA GLN A 218 9.82 -3.44 -4.91
C GLN A 218 10.06 -4.78 -5.60
N THR A 219 9.54 -4.98 -6.81
CA THR A 219 9.77 -6.21 -7.60
C THR A 219 11.26 -6.40 -7.91
N LEU A 220 11.92 -5.35 -8.42
CA LEU A 220 13.35 -5.39 -8.75
C LEU A 220 14.25 -5.51 -7.51
N TYR A 221 13.90 -4.85 -6.41
CA TYR A 221 14.63 -4.94 -5.13
C TYR A 221 14.65 -6.37 -4.58
N HIS A 222 13.53 -7.09 -4.71
CA HIS A 222 13.41 -8.48 -4.27
C HIS A 222 13.97 -9.51 -5.28
N ILE A 223 14.79 -9.05 -6.23
CA ILE A 223 15.71 -9.89 -7.02
C ILE A 223 17.13 -9.66 -6.45
N PRO A 224 17.60 -10.50 -5.52
CA PRO A 224 18.84 -10.24 -4.78
C PRO A 224 20.07 -10.06 -5.67
N TYR A 225 20.20 -10.84 -6.75
CA TYR A 225 21.29 -10.70 -7.71
C TYR A 225 21.27 -9.34 -8.43
N PHE A 226 20.09 -8.80 -8.78
CA PHE A 226 19.97 -7.46 -9.32
C PHE A 226 20.37 -6.40 -8.29
N ARG A 227 19.89 -6.54 -7.04
CA ARG A 227 20.28 -5.65 -5.93
C ARG A 227 21.79 -5.63 -5.70
N LYS A 228 22.45 -6.79 -5.75
CA LYS A 228 23.91 -6.92 -5.64
C LYS A 228 24.63 -6.19 -6.77
N ALA A 229 24.15 -6.34 -8.01
CA ALA A 229 24.71 -5.63 -9.16
C ALA A 229 24.58 -4.10 -9.00
N VAL A 230 23.46 -3.63 -8.46
CA VAL A 230 23.24 -2.20 -8.17
C VAL A 230 24.26 -1.69 -7.15
N TYR A 231 24.56 -2.43 -6.09
CA TYR A 231 25.56 -2.03 -5.09
C TYR A 231 27.00 -1.99 -5.60
N HIS A 232 27.31 -2.78 -6.62
CA HIS A 232 28.64 -2.79 -7.25
C HIS A 232 28.81 -1.75 -8.37
N MET A 233 27.77 -0.97 -8.70
CA MET A 233 27.92 0.13 -9.65
C MET A 233 28.87 1.21 -9.11
N PRO A 234 29.81 1.72 -9.93
CA PRO A 234 30.75 2.73 -9.48
C PRO A 234 30.03 4.06 -9.27
N THR A 235 30.02 4.50 -8.03
CA THR A 235 29.58 5.84 -7.62
C THR A 235 30.69 6.51 -6.85
N THR A 236 30.89 7.80 -7.09
CA THR A 236 31.94 8.61 -6.46
C THR A 236 31.39 9.42 -5.30
N GLU A 237 32.26 9.85 -4.38
CA GLU A 237 31.87 10.74 -3.27
C GLU A 237 31.31 12.09 -3.74
N ASN A 238 31.68 12.53 -4.95
CA ASN A 238 31.23 13.78 -5.54
C ASN A 238 29.85 13.68 -6.23
N ASP A 239 29.31 12.47 -6.38
CA ASP A 239 28.02 12.29 -7.04
C ASP A 239 26.89 12.80 -6.13
N ASN A 240 26.02 13.63 -6.72
CA ASN A 240 24.80 14.10 -6.07
C ASN A 240 23.68 13.06 -6.29
N PRO A 241 22.99 12.57 -5.23
CA PRO A 241 21.90 11.61 -5.37
C PRO A 241 20.78 12.11 -6.29
N THR A 242 20.51 13.42 -6.34
CA THR A 242 19.48 13.97 -7.23
C THR A 242 19.91 14.07 -8.69
N GLY A 243 21.20 13.93 -9.00
CA GLY A 243 21.74 13.98 -10.37
C GLY A 243 22.24 12.64 -10.90
N SER A 244 22.22 11.58 -10.08
CA SER A 244 22.77 10.27 -10.43
C SER A 244 21.79 9.15 -10.08
N ILE A 245 21.18 8.56 -11.11
CA ILE A 245 20.25 7.43 -10.98
C ILE A 245 20.89 6.23 -10.25
N PRO A 246 22.13 5.80 -10.56
CA PRO A 246 22.78 4.72 -9.83
C PRO A 246 22.88 5.00 -8.32
N LEU A 247 23.27 6.22 -7.95
CA LEU A 247 23.40 6.60 -6.54
C LEU A 247 22.04 6.70 -5.85
N ALA A 248 21.03 7.26 -6.53
CA ALA A 248 19.66 7.32 -6.01
C ALA A 248 19.08 5.91 -5.77
N LEU A 249 19.34 4.97 -6.69
CA LEU A 249 18.89 3.59 -6.56
C LEU A 249 19.65 2.83 -5.47
N GLN A 250 20.97 3.02 -5.35
CA GLN A 250 21.78 2.48 -4.26
C GLN A 250 21.29 2.99 -2.89
N SER A 251 21.08 4.30 -2.77
CA SER A 251 20.51 4.97 -1.59
C SER A 251 19.14 4.38 -1.23
N LEU A 252 18.25 4.22 -2.22
CA LEU A 252 16.93 3.64 -2.02
C LEU A 252 17.00 2.18 -1.54
N PHE A 253 17.81 1.34 -2.20
CA PHE A 253 17.94 -0.08 -1.86
C PHE A 253 18.58 -0.28 -0.50
N TYR A 254 19.58 0.54 -0.15
CA TYR A 254 20.16 0.55 1.19
C TYR A 254 19.10 0.90 2.24
N LYS A 255 18.34 1.97 2.03
CA LYS A 255 17.25 2.38 2.94
C LYS A 255 16.21 1.26 3.08
N LEU A 256 15.78 0.61 1.98
CA LEU A 256 14.86 -0.54 2.04
C LEU A 256 15.39 -1.73 2.84
N GLN A 257 16.72 -1.93 2.86
CA GLN A 257 17.34 -3.04 3.59
C GLN A 257 17.45 -2.77 5.10
N TYR A 258 17.86 -1.56 5.49
CA TYR A 258 18.24 -1.24 6.87
C TYR A 258 17.29 -0.31 7.63
N HIS A 259 16.40 0.44 6.96
CA HIS A 259 15.43 1.25 7.69
C HIS A 259 14.28 0.40 8.24
N ASP A 260 13.74 0.86 9.37
CA ASP A 260 12.54 0.30 10.00
C ASP A 260 11.24 0.97 9.53
N THR A 261 11.32 2.02 8.69
CA THR A 261 10.17 2.82 8.24
C THR A 261 10.07 2.91 6.73
N SER A 262 8.88 3.26 6.23
CA SER A 262 8.62 3.42 4.80
C SER A 262 9.58 4.44 4.15
N VAL A 263 10.11 4.09 2.98
CA VAL A 263 11.17 4.85 2.31
C VAL A 263 10.59 5.71 1.20
N ALA A 264 10.96 6.99 1.15
CA ALA A 264 10.54 7.89 0.07
C ALA A 264 11.45 7.76 -1.16
N THR A 265 10.84 7.75 -2.35
CA THR A 265 11.50 7.69 -3.67
C THR A 265 11.84 9.08 -4.26
N LYS A 266 11.79 10.16 -3.47
CA LYS A 266 11.98 11.55 -3.92
C LYS A 266 13.30 11.81 -4.66
N GLU A 267 14.39 11.21 -4.19
CA GLU A 267 15.72 11.34 -4.81
C GLU A 267 15.75 10.68 -6.19
N LEU A 268 15.07 9.53 -6.31
CA LEU A 268 15.02 8.74 -7.54
C LEU A 268 14.18 9.43 -8.61
N THR A 269 12.97 9.92 -8.28
CA THR A 269 12.12 10.65 -9.25
C THR A 269 12.83 11.89 -9.79
N LYS A 270 13.48 12.67 -8.91
CA LYS A 270 14.30 13.82 -9.33
C LYS A 270 15.46 13.41 -10.24
N SER A 271 16.12 12.28 -9.98
CA SER A 271 17.22 11.80 -10.82
C SER A 271 16.79 11.36 -12.23
N PHE A 272 15.51 11.01 -12.42
CA PHE A 272 14.95 10.76 -13.74
C PHE A 272 14.67 12.03 -14.54
N GLY A 273 14.74 13.20 -13.89
CA GLY A 273 14.36 14.48 -14.47
C GLY A 273 12.85 14.74 -14.42
N TRP A 274 12.10 13.93 -13.67
CA TRP A 274 10.68 14.16 -13.46
C TRP A 274 10.49 15.30 -12.46
N ASP A 275 9.73 16.32 -12.84
CA ASP A 275 9.28 17.32 -11.90
C ASP A 275 8.11 16.77 -11.05
N THR A 276 7.62 17.57 -10.11
CA THR A 276 6.47 17.19 -9.29
C THR A 276 5.21 16.92 -10.12
N TYR A 277 5.05 17.56 -11.29
CA TYR A 277 3.88 17.42 -12.16
C TYR A 277 3.96 16.16 -13.04
N ASP A 278 5.13 15.85 -13.59
CA ASP A 278 5.41 14.59 -14.31
C ASP A 278 5.23 13.38 -13.40
N SER A 279 5.55 13.53 -12.10
CA SER A 279 5.31 12.50 -11.08
C SER A 279 3.81 12.21 -10.83
N PHE A 280 2.90 13.08 -11.30
CA PHE A 280 1.45 12.86 -11.29
C PHE A 280 0.90 12.25 -12.58
N MET A 281 1.70 12.19 -13.66
CA MET A 281 1.32 11.48 -14.89
C MET A 281 1.65 9.99 -14.75
N GLN A 282 0.65 9.12 -14.88
CA GLN A 282 0.89 7.69 -14.95
C GLN A 282 1.55 7.38 -16.30
N HIS A 283 2.86 7.14 -16.26
CA HIS A 283 3.57 6.57 -17.39
C HIS A 283 3.25 5.08 -17.51
N ASP A 284 3.34 4.55 -18.73
CA ASP A 284 3.28 3.12 -18.93
C ASP A 284 4.40 2.45 -18.13
N VAL A 285 4.07 1.48 -17.27
CA VAL A 285 5.05 0.72 -16.46
C VAL A 285 6.10 0.07 -17.37
N GLN A 286 5.70 -0.28 -18.59
CA GLN A 286 6.57 -0.83 -19.62
C GLN A 286 7.66 0.16 -20.03
N GLU A 287 7.26 1.40 -20.33
CA GLU A 287 8.17 2.47 -20.71
C GLU A 287 9.11 2.80 -19.54
N LEU A 288 8.58 2.88 -18.31
CA LEU A 288 9.40 3.11 -17.13
C LEU A 288 10.43 2.00 -16.93
N ASN A 289 10.02 0.73 -16.99
CA ASN A 289 10.91 -0.41 -16.78
C ASN A 289 12.03 -0.44 -17.83
N ARG A 290 11.68 -0.18 -19.10
CA ARG A 290 12.66 -0.14 -20.18
C ARG A 290 13.62 1.04 -20.03
N VAL A 291 13.12 2.24 -19.77
CA VAL A 291 13.95 3.44 -19.53
C VAL A 291 14.87 3.25 -18.31
N LEU A 292 14.37 2.64 -17.23
CA LEU A 292 15.16 2.30 -16.06
C LEU A 292 16.29 1.32 -16.43
N CYS A 293 15.97 0.22 -17.10
CA CYS A 293 16.94 -0.79 -17.50
C CYS A 293 18.00 -0.22 -18.45
N GLU A 294 17.60 0.53 -19.48
CA GLU A 294 18.51 1.18 -20.44
C GLU A 294 19.46 2.17 -19.74
N LYS A 295 18.93 3.06 -18.90
CA LYS A 295 19.76 4.03 -18.16
C LYS A 295 20.72 3.35 -17.18
N LEU A 296 20.30 2.27 -16.55
CA LEU A 296 21.18 1.48 -15.67
C LEU A 296 22.26 0.76 -16.48
N GLU A 297 21.90 0.14 -17.60
CA GLU A 297 22.85 -0.57 -18.45
C GLU A 297 23.92 0.39 -18.99
N ASP A 298 23.54 1.57 -19.46
CA ASP A 298 24.48 2.59 -19.93
C ASP A 298 25.47 3.04 -18.85
N LYS A 299 25.06 3.02 -17.58
CA LYS A 299 25.93 3.34 -16.44
C LYS A 299 26.77 2.14 -15.97
N MET A 300 26.32 0.92 -16.24
CA MET A 300 27.07 -0.31 -15.94
C MET A 300 28.12 -0.63 -17.01
N LYS A 301 28.04 -0.05 -18.21
CA LYS A 301 29.06 -0.20 -19.28
C LYS A 301 30.43 0.30 -18.81
N GLY A 302 31.47 -0.50 -19.05
CA GLY A 302 32.84 -0.20 -18.62
C GLY A 302 33.12 -0.45 -17.13
N THR A 303 32.24 -1.19 -16.45
CA THR A 303 32.35 -1.50 -15.01
C THR A 303 32.43 -3.00 -14.78
N VAL A 304 32.73 -3.43 -13.56
CA VAL A 304 32.78 -4.86 -13.19
C VAL A 304 31.43 -5.58 -13.31
N VAL A 305 30.32 -4.83 -13.35
CA VAL A 305 28.96 -5.35 -13.48
C VAL A 305 28.37 -5.16 -14.88
N GLU A 306 29.21 -4.89 -15.88
CA GLU A 306 28.77 -4.76 -17.27
C GLU A 306 28.00 -6.00 -17.77
N GLY A 307 26.92 -5.74 -18.50
CA GLY A 307 26.04 -6.77 -19.06
C GLY A 307 25.21 -7.53 -18.02
N THR A 308 25.12 -7.08 -16.77
CA THR A 308 24.29 -7.76 -15.76
C THR A 308 22.81 -7.71 -16.10
N ILE A 309 22.31 -6.57 -16.59
CA ILE A 309 20.91 -6.40 -17.04
C ILE A 309 20.59 -7.35 -18.19
N GLN A 310 21.47 -7.39 -19.19
CA GLN A 310 21.39 -8.32 -20.33
C GLN A 310 21.33 -9.77 -19.85
N LYS A 311 22.28 -10.19 -19.01
CA LYS A 311 22.32 -11.57 -18.49
C LYS A 311 21.08 -11.97 -17.69
N LEU A 312 20.38 -11.02 -17.07
CA LEU A 312 19.20 -11.31 -16.24
C LEU A 312 17.89 -11.32 -17.02
N PHE A 313 17.71 -10.35 -17.92
CA PHE A 313 16.41 -10.02 -18.51
C PHE A 313 16.40 -10.16 -20.04
N GLU A 314 17.54 -10.21 -20.71
CA GLU A 314 17.59 -10.34 -22.17
C GLU A 314 17.30 -11.78 -22.61
N GLY A 315 16.31 -11.93 -23.48
CA GLY A 315 16.09 -13.12 -24.28
C GLY A 315 16.09 -12.77 -25.77
N HIS A 316 15.96 -13.78 -26.62
CA HIS A 316 15.97 -13.58 -28.06
C HIS A 316 14.83 -14.32 -28.76
N HIS A 317 14.18 -13.63 -29.69
CA HIS A 317 13.26 -14.24 -30.64
C HIS A 317 13.75 -14.08 -32.07
N MET A 318 13.28 -14.97 -32.93
CA MET A 318 13.52 -14.97 -34.36
C MET A 318 12.19 -14.74 -35.07
N ASN A 319 12.09 -13.61 -35.75
CA ASN A 319 11.03 -13.36 -36.73
C ASN A 319 11.43 -14.04 -38.03
N TYR A 320 10.54 -14.84 -38.60
CA TYR A 320 10.76 -15.46 -39.90
C TYR A 320 9.63 -15.14 -40.86
N ILE A 321 10.00 -14.99 -42.13
CA ILE A 321 9.09 -14.86 -43.26
C ILE A 321 9.51 -15.90 -44.29
N GLU A 322 8.61 -16.81 -44.62
CA GLU A 322 8.83 -17.90 -45.56
C GLU A 322 7.82 -17.78 -46.71
N CYS A 323 8.30 -17.57 -47.93
CA CYS A 323 7.44 -17.50 -49.10
C CYS A 323 6.86 -18.88 -49.41
N ILE A 324 5.59 -18.92 -49.84
CA ILE A 324 4.87 -20.18 -50.10
C ILE A 324 5.22 -20.74 -51.49
N ASN A 325 5.33 -19.85 -52.48
CA ASN A 325 5.45 -20.22 -53.90
C ASN A 325 6.89 -20.16 -54.43
N VAL A 326 7.82 -19.59 -53.65
CA VAL A 326 9.23 -19.44 -54.01
C VAL A 326 10.11 -19.84 -52.83
N ASP A 327 11.27 -20.41 -53.10
CA ASP A 327 12.26 -20.83 -52.09
C ASP A 327 13.03 -19.60 -51.56
N PHE A 328 12.32 -18.76 -50.81
CA PHE A 328 12.86 -17.57 -50.17
C PHE A 328 12.43 -17.54 -48.70
N LYS A 329 13.40 -17.44 -47.81
CA LYS A 329 13.20 -17.31 -46.37
C LYS A 329 14.03 -16.15 -45.83
N SER A 330 13.37 -15.22 -45.15
CA SER A 330 14.01 -14.14 -44.39
C SER A 330 13.87 -14.42 -42.90
N THR A 331 14.97 -14.32 -42.17
CA THR A 331 14.99 -14.48 -40.70
C THR A 331 15.69 -13.30 -40.06
N ARG A 332 15.08 -12.71 -39.05
CA ARG A 332 15.64 -11.60 -38.27
C ARG A 332 15.66 -11.99 -36.80
N LYS A 333 16.84 -11.95 -36.19
CA LYS A 333 17.02 -12.10 -34.73
C LYS A 333 16.83 -10.74 -34.06
N GLU A 334 16.05 -10.72 -33.00
CA GLU A 334 15.80 -9.54 -32.17
C GLU A 334 15.92 -9.94 -30.70
N SER A 335 16.42 -9.03 -29.86
CA SER A 335 16.44 -9.20 -28.42
C SER A 335 15.22 -8.55 -27.77
N PHE A 336 14.81 -9.08 -26.62
CA PHE A 336 13.72 -8.55 -25.82
C PHE A 336 14.10 -8.57 -24.33
N TYR A 337 13.59 -7.61 -23.57
CA TYR A 337 13.72 -7.55 -22.11
C TYR A 337 12.41 -7.92 -21.38
N ASP A 338 11.30 -7.82 -22.10
CA ASP A 338 9.95 -8.16 -21.65
C ASP A 338 9.14 -8.73 -22.82
N LEU A 339 8.10 -9.51 -22.50
CA LEU A 339 7.16 -10.03 -23.48
C LEU A 339 5.77 -9.48 -23.20
N GLN A 340 5.17 -8.89 -24.24
CA GLN A 340 3.81 -8.38 -24.16
C GLN A 340 2.83 -9.43 -24.66
N LEU A 341 2.00 -9.93 -23.75
CA LEU A 341 1.04 -10.97 -24.00
C LEU A 341 -0.36 -10.39 -24.16
N ASP A 342 -1.04 -10.80 -25.23
CA ASP A 342 -2.44 -10.45 -25.46
C ASP A 342 -3.33 -11.14 -24.43
N VAL A 343 -4.16 -10.35 -23.73
CA VAL A 343 -5.15 -10.87 -22.77
C VAL A 343 -6.50 -11.10 -23.45
N LYS A 344 -6.89 -10.19 -24.35
CA LYS A 344 -8.17 -10.27 -25.05
C LYS A 344 -8.26 -11.50 -25.93
N GLY A 345 -9.25 -12.35 -25.66
CA GLY A 345 -9.46 -13.62 -26.36
C GLY A 345 -8.57 -14.77 -25.88
N CYS A 346 -7.73 -14.55 -24.86
CA CYS A 346 -6.86 -15.57 -24.28
C CYS A 346 -7.35 -15.91 -22.86
N LYS A 347 -7.50 -17.21 -22.56
CA LYS A 347 -7.94 -17.67 -21.24
C LYS A 347 -6.81 -17.73 -20.19
N ASP A 348 -5.59 -17.96 -20.65
CA ASP A 348 -4.42 -18.19 -19.81
C ASP A 348 -3.12 -17.79 -20.54
N VAL A 349 -2.01 -17.79 -19.80
CA VAL A 349 -0.67 -17.48 -20.31
C VAL A 349 -0.27 -18.36 -21.50
N TYR A 350 -0.64 -19.64 -21.49
CA TYR A 350 -0.29 -20.57 -22.57
C TYR A 350 -1.03 -20.23 -23.85
N ALA A 351 -2.31 -19.85 -23.77
CA ALA A 351 -3.09 -19.38 -24.92
C ALA A 351 -2.46 -18.12 -25.53
N SER A 352 -1.91 -17.22 -24.71
CA SER A 352 -1.21 -16.04 -25.21
C SER A 352 0.12 -16.38 -25.88
N PHE A 353 0.90 -17.33 -25.35
CA PHE A 353 2.10 -17.82 -26.03
C PHE A 353 1.78 -18.55 -27.33
N ASP A 354 0.71 -19.34 -27.36
CA ASP A 354 0.22 -19.99 -28.58
C ASP A 354 -0.14 -18.98 -29.66
N LYS A 355 -0.83 -17.90 -29.28
CA LYS A 355 -1.14 -16.78 -30.17
C LYS A 355 0.12 -16.00 -30.58
N TYR A 356 1.10 -15.86 -29.69
CA TYR A 356 2.36 -15.16 -29.96
C TYR A 356 3.18 -15.85 -31.07
N VAL A 357 3.18 -17.19 -31.10
CA VAL A 357 3.87 -17.99 -32.13
C VAL A 357 2.96 -18.39 -33.30
N GLU A 358 1.73 -17.88 -33.34
CA GLU A 358 0.78 -18.18 -34.40
C GLU A 358 1.30 -17.66 -35.75
N VAL A 359 1.18 -18.49 -36.78
CA VAL A 359 1.69 -18.15 -38.11
C VAL A 359 0.67 -17.29 -38.85
N GLU A 360 1.04 -16.04 -39.09
CA GLU A 360 0.29 -15.10 -39.90
C GLU A 360 0.51 -15.39 -41.40
N ARG A 361 -0.58 -15.47 -42.16
CA ARG A 361 -0.52 -15.60 -43.62
C ARG A 361 -0.63 -14.25 -44.29
N LEU A 362 0.40 -13.90 -45.05
CA LEU A 362 0.49 -12.69 -45.86
C LEU A 362 -0.03 -13.00 -47.26
N GLU A 363 -1.31 -12.73 -47.49
CA GLU A 363 -2.03 -13.00 -48.75
C GLU A 363 -2.77 -11.72 -49.22
N GLY A 364 -3.22 -11.70 -50.49
CA GLY A 364 -4.01 -10.59 -51.04
C GLY A 364 -3.24 -9.27 -51.11
N ASP A 365 -3.79 -8.20 -50.52
CA ASP A 365 -3.16 -6.87 -50.48
C ASP A 365 -1.98 -6.80 -49.48
N ASN A 366 -1.86 -7.79 -48.58
CA ASN A 366 -0.81 -7.86 -47.55
C ASN A 366 0.38 -8.74 -47.97
N LYS A 367 0.56 -9.03 -49.27
CA LYS A 367 1.67 -9.85 -49.78
C LYS A 367 3.04 -9.29 -49.38
N TYR A 368 3.97 -10.19 -49.11
CA TYR A 368 5.34 -9.84 -48.76
C TYR A 368 6.15 -9.48 -50.02
N HIS A 369 6.88 -8.37 -49.97
CA HIS A 369 7.80 -8.00 -51.05
C HIS A 369 9.15 -8.71 -50.87
N ALA A 370 9.29 -9.89 -51.47
CA ALA A 370 10.52 -10.66 -51.49
C ALA A 370 11.45 -10.08 -52.54
N GLU A 371 12.52 -9.40 -52.12
CA GLU A 371 13.54 -8.71 -52.92
C GLU A 371 13.52 -9.02 -54.43
N GLU A 372 14.14 -10.14 -54.85
CA GLU A 372 14.27 -10.53 -56.27
C GLU A 372 13.00 -11.18 -56.87
N HIS A 373 12.01 -11.51 -56.04
CA HIS A 373 10.81 -12.27 -56.41
C HIS A 373 9.52 -11.45 -56.41
N GLY A 374 9.58 -10.16 -56.06
CA GLY A 374 8.44 -9.25 -56.00
C GLY A 374 7.43 -9.62 -54.91
N LEU A 375 6.15 -9.26 -55.11
CA LEU A 375 5.09 -9.54 -54.15
C LEU A 375 4.69 -11.03 -54.15
N GLN A 376 4.89 -11.68 -53.01
CA GLN A 376 4.66 -13.11 -52.81
C GLN A 376 3.75 -13.38 -51.62
N ASP A 377 2.97 -14.46 -51.73
CA ASP A 377 2.26 -15.00 -50.57
C ASP A 377 3.28 -15.63 -49.63
N ALA A 378 3.23 -15.28 -48.35
CA ALA A 378 4.23 -15.70 -47.37
C ALA A 378 3.61 -16.05 -46.02
N LYS A 379 4.33 -16.85 -45.24
CA LYS A 379 4.03 -17.13 -43.84
C LYS A 379 4.98 -16.33 -42.99
N LYS A 380 4.45 -15.56 -42.05
CA LYS A 380 5.20 -14.80 -41.06
C LYS A 380 4.94 -15.39 -39.69
N GLY A 381 5.99 -15.58 -38.91
CA GLY A 381 5.86 -16.07 -37.55
C GLY A 381 7.03 -15.67 -36.67
N VAL A 382 6.89 -15.96 -35.38
CA VAL A 382 7.90 -15.68 -34.36
C VAL A 382 8.17 -16.97 -33.59
N LEU A 383 9.45 -17.27 -33.36
CA LEU A 383 9.88 -18.38 -32.49
C LEU A 383 10.96 -17.88 -31.53
N PHE A 384 11.02 -18.45 -30.33
CA PHE A 384 12.01 -18.07 -29.33
C PHE A 384 13.31 -18.84 -29.55
N MET A 385 14.44 -18.15 -29.51
CA MET A 385 15.76 -18.78 -29.55
C MET A 385 16.19 -19.18 -28.14
N ASP A 386 15.96 -18.28 -27.19
CA ASP A 386 16.27 -18.45 -25.77
C ASP A 386 15.39 -17.52 -24.93
N PHE A 387 15.17 -17.89 -23.67
CA PHE A 387 14.48 -17.08 -22.68
C PHE A 387 15.47 -16.57 -21.62
N PRO A 388 15.20 -15.42 -20.97
CA PRO A 388 16.04 -14.90 -19.90
C PRO A 388 15.88 -15.68 -18.59
N PRO A 389 16.85 -15.64 -17.67
CA PRO A 389 16.70 -16.22 -16.33
C PRO A 389 15.58 -15.57 -15.50
N VAL A 390 15.34 -14.27 -15.67
CA VAL A 390 14.18 -13.56 -15.11
C VAL A 390 13.27 -13.11 -16.25
N LEU A 391 12.11 -13.75 -16.36
CA LEU A 391 11.14 -13.51 -17.41
C LEU A 391 10.08 -12.51 -16.96
N GLN A 392 9.97 -11.40 -17.68
CA GLN A 392 8.97 -10.36 -17.43
C GLN A 392 7.85 -10.47 -18.46
N LEU A 393 6.65 -10.79 -18.01
CA LEU A 393 5.46 -10.93 -18.86
C LEU A 393 4.50 -9.78 -18.58
N GLN A 394 4.29 -8.93 -19.55
CA GLN A 394 3.37 -7.81 -19.48
C GLN A 394 2.05 -8.22 -20.11
N LEU A 395 0.96 -8.08 -19.36
CA LEU A 395 -0.37 -8.43 -19.81
C LEU A 395 -1.02 -7.18 -20.43
N LYS A 396 -1.27 -7.20 -21.73
CA LYS A 396 -1.91 -6.11 -22.48
C LYS A 396 -3.38 -5.96 -22.05
N ARG A 397 -3.59 -5.38 -20.87
CA ARG A 397 -4.90 -5.07 -20.29
C ARG A 397 -5.38 -3.67 -20.63
N PHE A 398 -4.56 -2.84 -21.25
CA PHE A 398 -4.95 -1.51 -21.70
C PHE A 398 -4.83 -1.49 -23.22
N GLU A 399 -5.92 -1.22 -23.90
CA GLU A 399 -5.96 -1.09 -25.35
C GLU A 399 -6.79 0.13 -25.75
N TYR A 400 -6.46 0.70 -26.89
CA TYR A 400 -7.26 1.77 -27.46
C TYR A 400 -8.42 1.17 -28.27
N ASP A 401 -9.64 1.48 -27.89
CA ASP A 401 -10.84 1.08 -28.62
C ASP A 401 -11.14 2.12 -29.71
N PHE A 402 -10.77 1.79 -30.95
CA PHE A 402 -10.98 2.64 -32.13
C PHE A 402 -12.46 2.98 -32.38
N MET A 403 -13.40 2.12 -31.96
CA MET A 403 -14.83 2.38 -32.18
C MET A 403 -15.39 3.36 -31.15
N ARG A 404 -14.79 3.39 -29.95
CA ARG A 404 -15.21 4.26 -28.84
C ARG A 404 -14.33 5.50 -28.67
N ASP A 405 -13.27 5.61 -29.48
CA ASP A 405 -12.26 6.68 -29.42
C ASP A 405 -11.74 6.89 -27.98
N THR A 406 -11.46 5.80 -27.28
CA THR A 406 -11.07 5.85 -25.87
C THR A 406 -10.21 4.67 -25.47
N MET A 407 -9.34 4.88 -24.50
CA MET A 407 -8.58 3.82 -23.88
C MET A 407 -9.50 3.00 -22.97
N VAL A 408 -9.43 1.67 -23.07
CA VAL A 408 -10.23 0.75 -22.27
C VAL A 408 -9.33 -0.23 -21.51
N LYS A 409 -9.77 -0.60 -20.30
CA LYS A 409 -9.13 -1.65 -19.50
C LYS A 409 -9.87 -2.97 -19.70
N ILE A 410 -9.15 -4.00 -20.15
CA ILE A 410 -9.60 -5.38 -20.28
C ILE A 410 -9.52 -6.06 -18.91
N ASN A 411 -10.68 -6.23 -18.29
CA ASN A 411 -10.82 -6.89 -17.00
C ASN A 411 -11.18 -8.39 -17.14
N ASP A 412 -11.08 -8.96 -18.34
CA ASP A 412 -11.38 -10.37 -18.60
C ASP A 412 -10.55 -11.30 -17.71
N ARG A 413 -11.14 -12.45 -17.38
CA ARG A 413 -10.49 -13.48 -16.58
C ARG A 413 -9.33 -14.09 -17.37
N TYR A 414 -8.14 -14.03 -16.81
CA TYR A 414 -6.90 -14.50 -17.42
C TYR A 414 -6.05 -15.21 -16.38
N GLU A 415 -5.84 -16.51 -16.58
CA GLU A 415 -5.16 -17.36 -15.62
C GLU A 415 -3.64 -17.41 -15.88
N PHE A 416 -2.86 -17.39 -14.80
CA PHE A 416 -1.42 -17.58 -14.85
C PHE A 416 -1.00 -18.56 -13.75
N PRO A 417 -0.14 -19.55 -14.07
CA PRO A 417 0.20 -20.61 -13.14
C PRO A 417 1.32 -20.20 -12.18
N LEU A 418 1.44 -20.90 -11.04
CA LEU A 418 2.59 -20.73 -10.14
C LEU A 418 3.89 -21.23 -10.78
N GLU A 419 3.80 -22.27 -11.60
CA GLU A 419 4.89 -22.84 -12.39
C GLU A 419 4.54 -22.78 -13.88
N LEU A 420 5.42 -22.13 -14.65
CA LEU A 420 5.26 -21.93 -16.09
C LEU A 420 6.30 -22.76 -16.83
N ASP A 421 5.85 -23.75 -17.59
CA ASP A 421 6.73 -24.60 -18.42
C ASP A 421 6.65 -24.16 -19.88
N LEU A 422 7.69 -23.47 -20.37
CA LEU A 422 7.77 -23.01 -21.76
C LEU A 422 8.38 -24.07 -22.69
N ASP A 423 8.90 -25.18 -22.15
CA ASP A 423 9.39 -26.32 -22.94
C ASP A 423 8.31 -27.39 -23.17
N ARG A 424 7.08 -27.15 -22.67
CA ARG A 424 5.92 -28.01 -22.91
C ARG A 424 5.71 -28.30 -24.39
N ASP A 425 5.01 -29.41 -24.65
CA ASP A 425 4.64 -29.83 -26.01
C ASP A 425 5.88 -29.93 -26.95
N ASN A 426 6.99 -30.50 -26.43
CA ASN A 426 8.29 -30.65 -27.09
C ASN A 426 8.96 -29.32 -27.50
N GLY A 427 8.83 -28.27 -26.68
CA GLY A 427 9.41 -26.96 -26.95
C GLY A 427 8.75 -26.30 -28.15
N LYS A 428 7.42 -26.31 -28.19
CA LYS A 428 6.58 -25.73 -29.26
C LYS A 428 6.95 -24.28 -29.59
N TYR A 429 7.34 -23.51 -28.57
CA TYR A 429 7.67 -22.09 -28.70
C TYR A 429 9.12 -21.84 -29.14
N LEU A 430 9.98 -22.84 -29.03
CA LEU A 430 11.41 -22.73 -29.32
C LEU A 430 11.69 -22.96 -30.81
N SER A 431 12.69 -22.25 -31.32
CA SER A 431 13.22 -22.50 -32.65
C SER A 431 13.90 -23.88 -32.73
N PRO A 432 14.04 -24.45 -33.94
CA PRO A 432 14.76 -25.72 -34.12
C PRO A 432 16.24 -25.65 -33.68
N ASP A 433 16.85 -24.48 -33.80
CA ASP A 433 18.26 -24.21 -33.47
C ASP A 433 18.46 -23.73 -32.03
N ALA A 434 17.39 -23.65 -31.24
CA ALA A 434 17.45 -23.22 -29.84
C ALA A 434 18.25 -24.20 -28.98
N ASP A 435 19.02 -23.66 -28.03
CA ASP A 435 19.70 -24.48 -27.03
C ASP A 435 18.67 -25.09 -26.06
N ARG A 436 18.56 -26.41 -26.08
CA ARG A 436 17.65 -27.19 -25.22
C ARG A 436 18.38 -27.83 -24.03
N SER A 437 19.63 -27.45 -23.77
CA SER A 437 20.42 -27.95 -22.65
C SER A 437 19.85 -27.50 -21.29
N ILE A 438 19.23 -26.32 -21.25
CA ILE A 438 18.61 -25.73 -20.07
C ILE A 438 17.10 -25.76 -20.25
N ARG A 439 16.40 -26.31 -19.25
CA ARG A 439 14.93 -26.34 -19.27
C ARG A 439 14.33 -24.97 -18.94
N ASN A 440 13.40 -24.50 -19.76
CA ASN A 440 12.65 -23.26 -19.55
C ASN A 440 11.45 -23.47 -18.62
N LEU A 441 11.73 -24.00 -17.42
CA LEU A 441 10.76 -24.10 -16.34
C LEU A 441 10.94 -22.91 -15.40
N TYR A 442 9.85 -22.20 -15.14
CA TYR A 442 9.84 -20.96 -14.39
C TYR A 442 8.90 -21.04 -13.18
N MET A 443 9.29 -20.35 -12.10
CA MET A 443 8.45 -20.14 -10.93
C MET A 443 8.02 -18.69 -10.82
N LEU A 444 6.74 -18.46 -10.53
CA LEU A 444 6.19 -17.12 -10.33
C LEU A 444 6.79 -16.47 -9.07
N HIS A 445 7.44 -15.32 -9.28
CA HIS A 445 8.10 -14.52 -8.25
C HIS A 445 7.25 -13.34 -7.81
N SER A 446 6.70 -12.58 -8.77
CA SER A 446 5.91 -11.38 -8.49
C SER A 446 4.70 -11.23 -9.40
N VAL A 447 3.64 -10.63 -8.86
CA VAL A 447 2.39 -10.28 -9.55
C VAL A 447 2.11 -8.81 -9.28
N LEU A 448 2.26 -7.97 -10.30
CA LEU A 448 1.95 -6.55 -10.21
C LEU A 448 0.49 -6.34 -10.63
N VAL A 449 -0.24 -5.61 -9.79
CA VAL A 449 -1.70 -5.48 -9.86
C VAL A 449 -2.09 -4.02 -9.98
N HIS A 450 -3.09 -3.78 -10.82
CA HIS A 450 -3.73 -2.49 -10.96
C HIS A 450 -5.21 -2.60 -10.60
N SER A 451 -5.64 -1.84 -9.60
CA SER A 451 -7.02 -1.74 -9.16
C SER A 451 -7.62 -0.40 -9.56
N GLY A 452 -8.58 -0.41 -10.48
CA GLY A 452 -9.23 0.80 -10.98
C GLY A 452 -9.44 0.80 -12.49
N GLY A 453 -9.78 1.97 -13.02
CA GLY A 453 -10.06 2.21 -14.44
C GLY A 453 -8.88 2.88 -15.15
N VAL A 454 -9.09 3.29 -16.40
CA VAL A 454 -8.05 3.88 -17.25
C VAL A 454 -7.60 5.26 -16.79
N HIS A 455 -8.51 6.07 -16.23
CA HIS A 455 -8.24 7.44 -15.79
C HIS A 455 -7.78 7.55 -14.34
N GLY A 456 -7.62 6.42 -13.66
CA GLY A 456 -7.27 6.41 -12.25
C GLY A 456 -7.42 5.03 -11.64
N GLY A 457 -6.45 4.69 -10.80
CA GLY A 457 -6.40 3.46 -10.06
C GLY A 457 -5.16 3.39 -9.20
N HIS A 458 -5.01 2.26 -8.53
CA HIS A 458 -4.01 2.02 -7.52
C HIS A 458 -3.16 0.82 -7.91
N TYR A 459 -1.84 0.96 -7.77
CA TYR A 459 -0.87 -0.05 -8.17
C TYR A 459 -0.18 -0.61 -6.93
N TYR A 460 -0.03 -1.93 -6.89
CA TYR A 460 0.64 -2.64 -5.82
C TYR A 460 1.20 -3.97 -6.36
N ALA A 461 2.08 -4.62 -5.59
CA ALA A 461 2.70 -5.87 -6.00
C ALA A 461 2.53 -6.97 -4.93
N PHE A 462 2.23 -8.19 -5.37
CA PHE A 462 2.45 -9.38 -4.56
C PHE A 462 3.80 -9.99 -4.93
N ILE A 463 4.65 -10.26 -3.94
CA ILE A 463 6.02 -10.74 -4.17
C ILE A 463 6.30 -11.93 -3.24
N ARG A 464 7.07 -12.90 -3.74
CA ARG A 464 7.67 -14.01 -3.00
C ARG A 464 9.19 -13.87 -2.96
N PRO A 465 9.76 -13.11 -2.00
CA PRO A 465 11.19 -12.81 -1.98
C PRO A 465 12.10 -14.05 -1.99
N THR A 466 11.69 -15.11 -1.31
CA THR A 466 12.46 -16.37 -1.20
C THR A 466 11.91 -17.48 -2.10
N LEU A 467 10.92 -17.19 -2.95
CA LEU A 467 10.17 -18.17 -3.71
C LEU A 467 9.58 -19.31 -2.83
N SER A 468 9.33 -19.04 -1.55
CA SER A 468 8.62 -19.91 -0.61
C SER A 468 7.10 -19.83 -0.80
N GLU A 469 6.30 -20.55 -0.03
CA GLU A 469 4.82 -20.49 -0.16
C GLU A 469 4.24 -19.15 0.33
N GLN A 470 4.97 -18.40 1.16
CA GLN A 470 4.50 -17.15 1.75
C GLN A 470 4.55 -16.01 0.72
N TRP A 471 3.41 -15.37 0.50
CA TRP A 471 3.29 -14.14 -0.29
C TRP A 471 3.27 -12.90 0.60
N TYR A 472 3.80 -11.81 0.06
CA TYR A 472 3.75 -10.50 0.68
C TYR A 472 3.14 -9.50 -0.29
N LYS A 473 2.13 -8.77 0.15
CA LYS A 473 1.54 -7.64 -0.58
C LYS A 473 2.27 -6.36 -0.18
N PHE A 474 2.96 -5.77 -1.16
CA PHE A 474 3.62 -4.48 -1.10
C PHE A 474 2.68 -3.43 -1.68
N ASP A 475 1.99 -2.73 -0.78
CA ASP A 475 0.99 -1.71 -1.05
C ASP A 475 1.52 -0.36 -0.53
N ASP A 476 2.35 0.27 -1.35
CA ASP A 476 3.12 1.46 -0.99
C ASP A 476 3.82 1.30 0.37
N GLU A 477 3.43 2.08 1.39
CA GLU A 477 4.06 2.10 2.72
C GLU A 477 3.81 0.82 3.51
N ARG A 478 2.80 0.07 3.12
CA ARG A 478 2.29 -1.07 3.87
C ARG A 478 2.71 -2.38 3.22
N VAL A 479 3.32 -3.24 4.01
CA VAL A 479 3.65 -4.62 3.60
C VAL A 479 2.88 -5.59 4.47
N THR A 480 2.10 -6.48 3.86
CA THR A 480 1.25 -7.45 4.58
C THR A 480 1.51 -8.86 4.08
N LYS A 481 1.40 -9.85 4.96
CA LYS A 481 1.41 -11.27 4.56
C LYS A 481 0.05 -11.61 3.95
N GLU A 482 0.07 -12.29 2.81
CA GLU A 482 -1.13 -12.70 2.11
C GLU A 482 -1.03 -14.17 1.70
N ASP A 483 -2.18 -14.78 1.44
CA ASP A 483 -2.27 -16.16 0.96
C ASP A 483 -2.08 -16.24 -0.57
N VAL A 484 -1.82 -17.47 -1.04
CA VAL A 484 -1.64 -17.75 -2.48
C VAL A 484 -2.90 -17.40 -3.27
N LYS A 485 -4.09 -17.62 -2.70
CA LYS A 485 -5.37 -17.39 -3.36
C LYS A 485 -5.55 -15.91 -3.70
N ARG A 486 -5.21 -15.01 -2.78
CA ARG A 486 -5.26 -13.56 -2.94
C ARG A 486 -4.20 -13.04 -3.88
N ALA A 487 -2.98 -13.57 -3.80
CA ALA A 487 -1.90 -13.16 -4.68
C ALA A 487 -2.07 -13.65 -6.13
N LEU A 488 -2.77 -14.77 -6.33
CA LEU A 488 -2.91 -15.46 -7.61
C LEU A 488 -4.35 -15.45 -8.14
N GLU A 489 -5.24 -16.26 -7.56
CA GLU A 489 -6.59 -16.52 -8.09
C GLU A 489 -7.47 -15.26 -8.13
N GLU A 490 -7.37 -14.42 -7.10
CA GLU A 490 -8.14 -13.17 -7.05
C GLU A 490 -7.65 -12.13 -8.06
N GLN A 491 -6.45 -12.31 -8.62
CA GLN A 491 -5.82 -11.37 -9.58
C GLN A 491 -5.99 -11.77 -11.04
N TYR A 492 -6.68 -12.88 -11.32
CA TYR A 492 -7.01 -13.30 -12.68
C TYR A 492 -7.96 -12.32 -13.39
N GLY A 493 -8.72 -11.52 -12.63
CA GLY A 493 -9.79 -10.67 -13.16
C GLY A 493 -11.09 -11.46 -13.37
N GLY A 494 -11.95 -10.94 -14.24
CA GLY A 494 -13.25 -11.50 -14.57
C GLY A 494 -14.42 -10.83 -13.85
N GLU A 495 -15.59 -11.43 -14.02
CA GLU A 495 -16.82 -11.04 -13.32
C GLU A 495 -16.99 -11.92 -12.08
N GLU A 496 -17.27 -11.30 -10.94
CA GLU A 496 -17.70 -12.00 -9.74
C GLU A 496 -19.23 -12.08 -9.77
N GLU A 497 -19.74 -13.31 -9.86
CA GLU A 497 -21.16 -13.58 -9.74
C GLU A 497 -21.54 -13.57 -8.26
N VAL A 498 -22.13 -12.48 -7.80
CA VAL A 498 -22.79 -12.45 -6.50
C VAL A 498 -24.19 -12.99 -6.72
N LEU A 499 -24.41 -14.26 -6.37
CA LEU A 499 -25.77 -14.80 -6.29
C LEU A 499 -26.54 -14.00 -5.24
N PRO A 500 -27.65 -13.31 -5.58
CA PRO A 500 -28.55 -12.81 -4.56
C PRO A 500 -29.14 -14.05 -3.88
N GLN A 501 -28.72 -14.31 -2.64
CA GLN A 501 -29.32 -15.36 -1.83
C GLN A 501 -30.74 -14.96 -1.41
N THR A 502 -31.74 -15.13 -2.29
CA THR A 502 -33.15 -15.19 -1.89
C THR A 502 -34.01 -16.07 -2.82
N ASN A 503 -34.66 -17.05 -2.19
CA ASN A 503 -35.87 -17.80 -2.55
C ASN A 503 -35.91 -18.63 -3.85
N PRO A 504 -36.15 -19.97 -3.77
CA PRO A 504 -36.53 -20.77 -4.93
C PRO A 504 -37.95 -20.37 -5.37
N GLY A 505 -38.06 -19.50 -6.39
CA GLY A 505 -39.36 -19.11 -6.96
C GLY A 505 -39.39 -17.81 -7.77
N TYR A 506 -38.36 -16.97 -7.72
CA TYR A 506 -38.26 -15.77 -8.56
C TYR A 506 -37.00 -15.82 -9.43
N ASN A 507 -37.17 -15.82 -10.76
CA ASN A 507 -36.07 -15.69 -11.71
C ASN A 507 -35.51 -14.26 -11.68
N ASN A 508 -34.62 -13.96 -10.72
CA ASN A 508 -33.75 -12.80 -10.81
C ASN A 508 -32.41 -13.25 -11.41
N THR A 509 -32.02 -12.60 -12.51
CA THR A 509 -30.69 -12.77 -13.12
C THR A 509 -29.59 -12.40 -12.12
N PRO A 510 -28.50 -13.20 -11.99
CA PRO A 510 -27.37 -12.87 -11.12
C PRO A 510 -26.81 -11.48 -11.41
N PHE A 511 -26.52 -10.69 -10.38
CA PHE A 511 -25.78 -9.44 -10.54
C PHE A 511 -24.30 -9.78 -10.70
N LYS A 512 -23.72 -9.39 -11.83
CA LYS A 512 -22.31 -9.56 -12.13
C LYS A 512 -21.57 -8.27 -11.82
N PHE A 513 -20.58 -8.33 -10.92
CA PHE A 513 -19.67 -7.22 -10.70
C PHE A 513 -18.32 -7.53 -11.34
N THR A 514 -17.87 -6.68 -12.26
CA THR A 514 -16.53 -6.82 -12.84
C THR A 514 -15.47 -6.55 -11.77
N LYS A 515 -14.50 -7.45 -11.61
CA LYS A 515 -13.34 -7.20 -10.76
C LYS A 515 -12.44 -6.17 -11.44
N TYR A 516 -12.36 -4.98 -10.83
CA TYR A 516 -11.52 -3.89 -11.31
C TYR A 516 -10.05 -4.01 -10.87
N SER A 517 -9.72 -5.00 -10.03
CA SER A 517 -8.36 -5.37 -9.64
C SER A 517 -7.92 -6.61 -10.42
N ASN A 518 -6.81 -6.50 -11.14
CA ASN A 518 -6.22 -7.61 -11.88
C ASN A 518 -4.73 -7.40 -12.14
N ALA A 519 -4.03 -8.51 -12.35
CA ALA A 519 -2.61 -8.50 -12.67
C ALA A 519 -2.37 -7.90 -14.06
N TYR A 520 -1.42 -6.98 -14.18
CA TYR A 520 -1.01 -6.40 -15.47
C TYR A 520 0.45 -6.74 -15.84
N MET A 521 1.25 -7.22 -14.89
CA MET A 521 2.61 -7.68 -15.14
C MET A 521 2.96 -8.83 -14.19
N LEU A 522 3.64 -9.84 -14.71
CA LEU A 522 4.09 -11.03 -13.99
C LEU A 522 5.61 -11.15 -14.13
N VAL A 523 6.27 -11.54 -13.05
CA VAL A 523 7.71 -11.82 -13.06
C VAL A 523 7.93 -13.26 -12.65
N TYR A 524 8.67 -13.98 -13.48
CA TYR A 524 8.98 -15.39 -13.34
C TYR A 524 10.50 -15.58 -13.26
N ILE A 525 10.96 -16.53 -12.44
CA ILE A 525 12.38 -16.87 -12.29
C ILE A 525 12.60 -18.31 -12.73
N ARG A 526 13.60 -18.55 -13.58
CA ARG A 526 13.93 -19.89 -14.07
C ARG A 526 14.42 -20.77 -12.91
N VAL A 527 13.86 -21.97 -12.79
CA VAL A 527 14.16 -22.90 -11.69
C VAL A 527 15.64 -23.25 -11.61
N SER A 528 16.32 -23.45 -12.75
CA SER A 528 17.75 -23.79 -12.79
C SER A 528 18.68 -22.67 -12.34
N ASP A 529 18.23 -21.41 -12.41
CA ASP A 529 19.01 -20.24 -12.03
C ASP A 529 18.56 -19.65 -10.68
N LYS A 530 17.59 -20.29 -10.02
CA LYS A 530 17.03 -19.86 -8.73
C LYS A 530 18.10 -19.53 -7.69
N ASP A 531 19.05 -20.45 -7.46
CA ASP A 531 20.05 -20.28 -6.39
C ASP A 531 21.06 -19.17 -6.71
N LYS A 532 21.26 -18.86 -8.00
CA LYS A 532 22.11 -17.75 -8.43
C LYS A 532 21.39 -16.40 -8.29
N ILE A 533 20.09 -16.37 -8.59
CA ILE A 533 19.28 -15.15 -8.61
C ILE A 533 18.84 -14.77 -7.19
N ILE A 534 18.36 -15.74 -6.41
CA ILE A 534 17.97 -15.61 -5.00
C ILE A 534 19.20 -15.88 -4.12
N CYS A 535 20.24 -15.08 -4.31
CA CYS A 535 21.47 -15.17 -3.53
C CYS A 535 21.38 -14.35 -2.23
N ASP A 536 22.21 -14.70 -1.25
CA ASP A 536 22.37 -13.86 -0.06
C ASP A 536 23.08 -12.55 -0.42
N VAL A 537 22.59 -11.44 0.14
CA VAL A 537 23.17 -10.10 -0.04
C VAL A 537 23.50 -9.54 1.33
N ASP A 538 24.80 -9.52 1.62
CA ASP A 538 25.32 -9.12 2.91
C ASP A 538 25.80 -7.66 2.89
N GLU A 539 26.04 -7.12 4.09
CA GLU A 539 26.66 -5.79 4.27
C GLU A 539 28.02 -5.65 3.57
N LYS A 540 28.69 -6.76 3.24
CA LYS A 540 29.99 -6.79 2.54
C LYS A 540 29.87 -6.55 1.05
N ASP A 541 28.69 -6.78 0.47
CA ASP A 541 28.43 -6.52 -0.95
C ASP A 541 28.20 -5.03 -1.23
N ILE A 542 27.98 -4.25 -0.17
CA ILE A 542 27.80 -2.80 -0.24
C ILE A 542 29.16 -2.14 -0.04
N ALA A 543 29.57 -1.31 -1.00
CA ALA A 543 30.85 -0.61 -0.95
C ALA A 543 31.00 0.23 0.34
N GLU A 544 32.18 0.21 0.94
CA GLU A 544 32.44 0.83 2.24
C GLU A 544 32.15 2.34 2.25
N HIS A 545 32.53 3.05 1.18
CA HIS A 545 32.27 4.49 1.06
C HIS A 545 30.76 4.80 1.01
N LEU A 546 29.96 3.95 0.36
CA LEU A 546 28.50 4.08 0.34
C LEU A 546 27.91 3.84 1.73
N ARG A 547 28.37 2.82 2.45
CA ARG A 547 27.90 2.52 3.81
C ARG A 547 28.18 3.68 4.76
N ILE A 548 29.39 4.21 4.75
CA ILE A 548 29.78 5.34 5.61
C ILE A 548 28.93 6.57 5.29
N ARG A 549 28.79 6.90 4.00
CA ARG A 549 27.99 8.05 3.54
C ARG A 549 26.53 7.92 3.95
N LEU A 550 25.88 6.81 3.62
CA LEU A 550 24.45 6.62 3.86
C LEU A 550 24.13 6.52 5.35
N LYS A 551 25.03 5.91 6.15
CA LYS A 551 24.90 5.88 7.61
C LYS A 551 25.01 7.28 8.21
N LYS A 552 25.95 8.10 7.76
CA LYS A 552 26.09 9.50 8.19
C LYS A 552 24.85 10.32 7.81
N GLU A 553 24.36 10.19 6.57
CA GLU A 553 23.14 10.86 6.12
C GLU A 553 21.91 10.45 6.95
N GLN A 554 21.83 9.18 7.35
CA GLN A 554 20.78 8.67 8.23
C GLN A 554 20.87 9.29 9.63
N GLU A 555 22.06 9.25 10.26
CA GLU A 555 22.30 9.82 11.59
C GLU A 555 21.95 11.32 11.63
N GLU A 556 22.41 12.10 10.65
CA GLU A 556 22.09 13.54 10.56
C GLU A 556 20.58 13.80 10.41
N LYS A 557 19.87 12.94 9.67
CA LYS A 557 18.43 13.08 9.45
C LYS A 557 17.64 12.67 10.68
N GLU A 558 18.06 11.63 11.38
CA GLU A 558 17.49 11.24 12.68
C GLU A 558 17.71 12.32 13.72
N ASP A 559 18.90 12.93 13.78
CA ASP A 559 19.19 14.06 14.67
C ASP A 559 18.35 15.28 14.34
N LYS A 560 18.20 15.64 13.06
CA LYS A 560 17.27 16.70 12.63
C LYS A 560 15.83 16.38 13.01
N ARG A 561 15.39 15.12 12.89
CA ARG A 561 14.04 14.70 13.27
C ARG A 561 13.85 14.77 14.79
N ARG A 562 14.82 14.31 15.58
CA ARG A 562 14.83 14.43 17.04
C ARG A 562 14.82 15.89 17.47
N TYR A 563 15.63 16.73 16.84
CA TYR A 563 15.66 18.17 17.08
C TYR A 563 14.32 18.84 16.74
N LYS A 564 13.70 18.53 15.59
CA LYS A 564 12.36 19.05 15.23
C LYS A 564 11.28 18.57 16.20
N ALA A 565 11.29 17.28 16.57
CA ALA A 565 10.35 16.72 17.54
C ALA A 565 10.50 17.38 18.92
N GLN A 566 11.74 17.61 19.36
CA GLN A 566 12.01 18.39 20.57
C GLN A 566 11.58 19.84 20.41
N ALA A 567 11.90 20.51 19.30
CA ALA A 567 11.51 21.89 19.06
C ALA A 567 9.98 22.08 19.06
N HIS A 568 9.21 21.11 18.57
CA HIS A 568 7.75 21.13 18.60
C HIS A 568 7.16 21.14 20.03
N LEU A 569 7.91 20.65 21.03
CA LEU A 569 7.53 20.68 22.45
C LEU A 569 7.78 22.03 23.11
N TYR A 570 8.50 22.94 22.46
CA TYR A 570 8.79 24.27 22.98
C TYR A 570 8.04 25.35 22.18
N THR A 571 7.75 26.46 22.83
CA THR A 571 7.26 27.69 22.22
C THR A 571 8.20 28.84 22.58
N ILE A 572 8.13 29.93 21.82
CA ILE A 572 8.87 31.16 22.10
C ILE A 572 7.85 32.24 22.48
N ILE A 573 7.93 32.73 23.71
CA ILE A 573 7.11 33.84 24.19
C ILE A 573 7.95 35.11 24.16
N LYS A 574 7.46 36.13 23.45
CA LYS A 574 8.09 37.45 23.42
C LYS A 574 7.45 38.34 24.49
N VAL A 575 8.24 38.84 25.42
CA VAL A 575 7.73 39.66 26.54
C VAL A 575 8.23 41.09 26.41
N ALA A 576 7.34 41.99 25.98
CA ALA A 576 7.59 43.42 25.91
C ALA A 576 7.30 44.12 27.25
N ARG A 577 8.18 45.03 27.65
CA ARG A 577 8.06 45.89 28.83
C ARG A 577 7.82 47.36 28.43
N ASP A 578 7.57 48.17 29.44
CA ASP A 578 7.41 49.63 29.30
C ASP A 578 8.69 50.32 28.83
N GLU A 579 9.87 49.75 29.11
CA GLU A 579 11.15 50.18 28.54
C GLU A 579 11.19 50.00 27.02
N ASP A 580 10.77 48.82 26.51
CA ASP A 580 10.73 48.55 25.06
C ASP A 580 9.76 49.48 24.33
N LEU A 581 8.63 49.79 24.98
CA LEU A 581 7.67 50.79 24.50
C LEU A 581 8.29 52.18 24.45
N ARG A 582 8.99 52.62 25.51
CA ARG A 582 9.65 53.94 25.56
C ARG A 582 10.77 54.07 24.55
N GLU A 583 11.52 53.00 24.30
CA GLU A 583 12.60 53.00 23.32
C GLU A 583 12.07 53.11 21.88
N GLN A 584 10.88 52.57 21.60
CA GLN A 584 10.31 52.55 20.26
C GLN A 584 9.42 53.76 19.98
N ILE A 585 8.61 54.19 20.96
CA ILE A 585 7.69 55.33 20.83
C ILE A 585 8.50 56.62 20.65
N GLY A 586 8.28 57.32 19.53
CA GLY A 586 8.96 58.57 19.19
C GLY A 586 10.12 58.41 18.20
N LYS A 587 10.39 57.19 17.71
CA LYS A 587 11.28 56.96 16.56
C LYS A 587 10.44 56.92 15.27
N ASP A 588 10.79 57.72 14.26
CA ASP A 588 10.07 57.83 12.97
C ASP A 588 10.19 56.58 12.06
N VAL A 589 10.60 55.44 12.61
CA VAL A 589 11.09 54.29 11.83
C VAL A 589 10.13 53.09 11.86
N TYR A 590 9.21 53.00 12.84
CA TYR A 590 8.40 51.79 13.02
C TYR A 590 6.91 52.08 13.25
N PHE A 591 6.05 51.30 12.60
CA PHE A 591 4.57 51.42 12.68
C PHE A 591 3.99 50.74 13.93
N ASP A 592 4.74 49.85 14.58
CA ASP A 592 4.29 49.08 15.75
C ASP A 592 4.88 49.59 17.07
N LEU A 593 4.22 49.28 18.20
CA LEU A 593 4.57 49.82 19.52
C LEU A 593 5.93 49.35 20.06
N VAL A 594 6.42 48.22 19.58
CA VAL A 594 7.71 47.64 19.93
C VAL A 594 8.36 47.05 18.68
N ASP A 595 9.67 46.91 18.72
CA ASP A 595 10.41 46.12 17.73
C ASP A 595 10.40 44.66 18.17
N HIS A 596 9.53 43.85 17.55
CA HIS A 596 9.34 42.43 17.92
C HIS A 596 10.62 41.60 17.85
N ASP A 597 11.66 42.04 17.14
CA ASP A 597 12.93 41.33 17.04
C ASP A 597 13.92 41.70 18.15
N LYS A 598 13.69 42.82 18.83
CA LYS A 598 14.52 43.29 19.97
C LYS A 598 13.93 42.95 21.34
N VAL A 599 12.64 42.62 21.38
CA VAL A 599 11.96 42.18 22.62
C VAL A 599 12.56 40.86 23.12
N ARG A 600 12.59 40.67 24.45
CA ARG A 600 13.16 39.47 25.06
C ARG A 600 12.32 38.23 24.75
N ASN A 601 13.00 37.19 24.27
CA ASN A 601 12.42 35.89 23.93
C ASN A 601 12.64 34.89 25.05
N PHE A 602 11.58 34.22 25.48
CA PHE A 602 11.63 33.10 26.42
C PHE A 602 11.27 31.81 25.69
N ARG A 603 12.20 30.85 25.65
CA ARG A 603 11.95 29.51 25.09
C ARG A 603 11.48 28.57 26.21
N ILE A 604 10.21 28.19 26.18
CA ILE A 604 9.55 27.45 27.27
C ILE A 604 8.85 26.22 26.70
N GLN A 605 8.73 25.14 27.48
CA GLN A 605 7.96 23.97 27.05
C GLN A 605 6.48 24.32 27.02
N LYS A 606 5.73 23.87 26.01
CA LYS A 606 4.31 24.21 25.86
C LYS A 606 3.52 23.89 27.14
N GLN A 607 3.71 22.68 27.65
CA GLN A 607 3.09 22.14 28.87
C GLN A 607 3.53 22.80 30.20
N THR A 608 4.35 23.85 30.16
CA THR A 608 4.78 24.54 31.38
C THR A 608 3.58 25.29 31.97
N PRO A 609 3.28 25.16 33.28
CA PRO A 609 2.25 25.99 33.90
C PRO A 609 2.60 27.48 33.83
N PHE A 610 1.62 28.34 33.58
CA PHE A 610 1.86 29.79 33.42
C PHE A 610 2.55 30.40 34.64
N ASN A 611 2.25 29.91 35.85
CA ASN A 611 2.93 30.35 37.08
C ASN A 611 4.45 30.09 37.08
N GLN A 612 4.91 28.97 36.53
CA GLN A 612 6.34 28.70 36.38
C GLN A 612 6.97 29.64 35.36
N PHE A 613 6.25 29.99 34.30
CA PHE A 613 6.71 31.04 33.37
C PHE A 613 6.85 32.39 34.07
N LYS A 614 5.92 32.80 34.95
CA LYS A 614 6.04 34.04 35.73
C LYS A 614 7.30 34.04 36.61
N GLU A 615 7.68 32.89 37.17
CA GLU A 615 8.93 32.74 37.93
C GLU A 615 10.17 32.92 37.06
N GLU A 616 10.19 32.38 35.84
CA GLU A 616 11.29 32.59 34.88
C GLU A 616 11.40 34.06 34.46
N VAL A 617 10.27 34.73 34.22
CA VAL A 617 10.21 36.18 33.96
C VAL A 617 10.70 36.97 35.19
N ALA A 618 10.37 36.51 36.40
CA ALA A 618 10.83 37.13 37.64
C ALA A 618 12.35 37.04 37.81
N LYS A 619 12.94 35.89 37.48
CA LYS A 619 14.39 35.68 37.53
C LYS A 619 15.11 36.56 36.52
N GLU A 620 14.59 36.65 35.29
CA GLU A 620 15.23 37.39 34.21
C GLU A 620 15.17 38.92 34.41
N PHE A 621 14.00 39.44 34.79
CA PHE A 621 13.80 40.89 34.93
C PHE A 621 13.90 41.42 36.37
N GLY A 622 14.04 40.53 37.37
CA GLY A 622 14.11 40.91 38.78
C GLY A 622 12.79 41.43 39.37
N ILE A 623 11.65 41.21 38.69
CA ILE A 623 10.32 41.67 39.13
C ILE A 623 9.60 40.51 39.81
N PRO A 624 9.30 40.56 41.12
CA PRO A 624 8.60 39.47 41.81
C PRO A 624 7.23 39.16 41.18
N VAL A 625 6.84 37.88 41.17
CA VAL A 625 5.61 37.37 40.51
C VAL A 625 4.35 38.15 40.88
N GLN A 626 4.20 38.56 42.14
CA GLN A 626 3.06 39.34 42.63
C GLN A 626 2.94 40.76 42.05
N PHE A 627 4.01 41.27 41.44
CA PHE A 627 4.07 42.60 40.80
C PHE A 627 4.06 42.51 39.27
N GLN A 628 3.84 41.31 38.71
CA GLN A 628 3.73 41.10 37.27
C GLN A 628 2.27 41.06 36.84
N ARG A 629 1.94 41.78 35.76
CA ARG A 629 0.65 41.69 35.07
C ARG A 629 0.89 41.53 33.57
N PHE A 630 0.47 40.40 33.02
CA PHE A 630 0.63 40.09 31.60
C PHE A 630 -0.58 40.57 30.80
N TRP A 631 -0.31 41.02 29.57
CA TRP A 631 -1.31 41.49 28.62
C TRP A 631 -1.15 40.70 27.33
N ILE A 632 -2.27 40.21 26.80
CA ILE A 632 -2.30 39.55 25.50
C ILE A 632 -2.14 40.62 24.42
N TRP A 633 -1.26 40.36 23.46
CA TRP A 633 -1.10 41.20 22.28
C TRP A 633 -1.90 40.61 21.13
N ALA A 634 -2.73 41.43 20.49
CA ALA A 634 -3.54 40.99 19.36
C ALA A 634 -3.10 41.70 18.07
N LYS A 635 -3.06 40.94 16.98
CA LYS A 635 -2.86 41.46 15.62
C LYS A 635 -4.14 42.16 15.15
N ARG A 636 -4.03 43.43 14.77
CA ARG A 636 -5.11 44.21 14.17
C ARG A 636 -5.17 44.00 12.65
N GLN A 637 -6.29 44.39 12.05
CA GLN A 637 -6.50 44.29 10.59
C GLN A 637 -5.45 45.04 9.76
N ASN A 638 -4.87 46.11 10.31
CA ASN A 638 -3.78 46.86 9.67
C ASN A 638 -2.38 46.25 9.91
N HIS A 639 -2.31 44.96 10.27
CA HIS A 639 -1.09 44.22 10.56
C HIS A 639 -0.23 44.77 11.73
N THR A 640 -0.77 45.62 12.61
CA THR A 640 -0.10 46.05 13.86
C THR A 640 -0.48 45.19 15.04
N TYR A 641 0.42 45.01 16.00
CA TYR A 641 0.13 44.32 17.26
C TYR A 641 -0.07 45.33 18.39
N ARG A 642 -1.13 45.16 19.18
CA ARG A 642 -1.40 46.03 20.32
C ARG A 642 -1.78 45.21 21.54
N PRO A 643 -1.43 45.67 22.76
CA PRO A 643 -2.02 45.14 23.97
C PRO A 643 -3.55 45.21 23.86
N ASN A 644 -4.21 44.06 24.00
CA ASN A 644 -5.66 43.92 23.87
C ASN A 644 -6.32 43.97 25.25
N ARG A 645 -6.01 42.99 26.10
CA ARG A 645 -6.54 42.88 27.46
C ARG A 645 -5.52 42.21 28.39
N PRO A 646 -5.60 42.45 29.72
CA PRO A 646 -4.82 41.68 30.68
C PRO A 646 -5.31 40.22 30.72
N LEU A 647 -4.41 39.30 31.08
CA LEU A 647 -4.79 37.93 31.42
C LEU A 647 -5.67 37.90 32.66
N THR A 648 -6.68 37.03 32.65
CA THR A 648 -7.56 36.80 33.80
C THR A 648 -6.91 35.84 34.80
N PRO A 649 -7.29 35.87 36.09
CA PRO A 649 -6.75 34.94 37.09
C PRO A 649 -7.00 33.45 36.76
N GLN A 650 -8.02 33.16 35.95
CA GLN A 650 -8.34 31.80 35.49
C GLN A 650 -7.38 31.34 34.39
N GLU A 651 -7.05 32.22 33.44
CA GLU A 651 -6.04 31.99 32.39
C GLU A 651 -4.63 31.88 32.99
N GLU A 652 -4.29 32.72 33.98
CA GLU A 652 -3.01 32.60 34.69
C GLU A 652 -2.91 31.31 35.55
N ALA A 653 -4.05 30.70 35.89
CA ALA A 653 -4.11 29.45 36.65
C ALA A 653 -4.13 28.19 35.74
N GLN A 654 -4.08 28.36 34.42
CA GLN A 654 -4.04 27.24 33.47
C GLN A 654 -2.72 26.45 33.54
N THR A 655 -2.81 25.19 33.12
CA THR A 655 -1.73 24.21 33.19
C THR A 655 -0.75 24.24 32.01
N ASP A 656 -1.02 25.03 30.96
CA ASP A 656 -0.21 25.12 29.73
C ASP A 656 -0.17 26.59 29.26
N VAL A 657 0.96 27.03 28.67
CA VAL A 657 1.13 28.42 28.19
C VAL A 657 0.62 28.64 26.75
N THR A 658 0.15 27.59 26.06
CA THR A 658 -0.11 27.61 24.61
C THR A 658 -1.55 27.40 24.18
N GLU A 659 -2.54 27.46 25.08
CA GLU A 659 -3.93 27.54 24.65
C GLU A 659 -4.15 28.79 23.76
N PRO A 660 -5.01 28.71 22.73
CA PRO A 660 -5.11 29.70 21.66
C PRO A 660 -5.55 31.12 22.08
N ASP A 661 -5.76 31.34 23.38
CA ASP A 661 -6.22 32.59 23.97
C ASP A 661 -5.13 33.38 24.75
N ILE A 662 -3.86 32.92 24.81
CA ILE A 662 -2.74 33.63 25.49
C ILE A 662 -1.67 34.17 24.53
#